data_AF-A0A1H6LKI0-F1
#
_entry.id   AF-A0A1H6LKI0-F1
#
_cell.length_a   1.000
_cell.length_b   1.000
_cell.length_c   1.000
_cell.angle_alpha   90.00
_cell.angle_beta   90.00
_cell.angle_gamma   90.00
#
_symmetry.space_group_name_H-M   'P 1'
#
loop_
_entity.id
_entity.type
_entity.pdbx_description
1 polymer ?
#
loop_
_entity_poly.entity_id
_entity_poly.type
_entity_poly.pdbx_seq_one_letter_code
_entity_poly.pdbx_strand_id
1 'polypeptide(L)'
;MAVFKCKMCGGSLEITEGLTVCECEYCGTQQTLPKAHDDAAASLFNRANNLRYKSEFDKAQALYEKLVTNYPDDSESYWGLVLCKYGIEYVEDPATLKKIPTCHRTQLEPVQTDTDYLAAIEHADTLQRSVYEREAVEIDRLQKDILEIVHNEKPFDVFICYKETDADGKRTQDSVIANDIYYQLTQEGFKVFYAAITLEDKIGQAYEPYIYAALHSANVMLVLGTKPEYFDAVWVRNEWSRYLKIVRQDRSKLLIPCYRDMDAYELPEEFAHLQAQDMSKIGFINDVIRGIKKVIAPENISTKIIGISKPVNSEIEPLLQRIELFLEDGEFERADEFCEKVLNIEPTNAEAYIFKLLIEYKCRTKDQLKKYKTSITKSKNYAKILRFGDDKQKEYLNEVNHSIRESLKEYLNEVNHSIRESLEVLTDNKDIIDNAIDTESINLERLSDDDFVDITCPICGEELSFTSWQLQEKNLQCPMCYGKIVYKGNFDFSMNLPVEEKQYEQNDKHINSDQLTDEEKYQKAILLFNNGHYKASADIFRLISKYKDSNYYLNEEGLDFYIKGVGDTVTFGDNQWIIIEASSVGYTLLSQETICNKPFDKKGRSSIWPNSTLRSWLNENFYNKFEYYERNMIILNKCKNTDNIEYETKDENATEDYVYLLSIDEAQALDEDTLSCDYSWWLRSPGTDEKSAVCVDSNGEIDYWGYTSNVSLGVRPVLKIKFD
;
A
#
# COMPACT_ATOMS: atom_id res chain seq x y z
N MET A 1 55.58 11.48 -13.04
CA MET A 1 55.74 10.11 -12.54
C MET A 1 54.46 9.83 -11.78
N ALA A 2 53.66 8.93 -12.34
CA ALA A 2 52.39 8.53 -11.76
C ALA A 2 52.64 7.96 -10.35
N VAL A 3 52.14 8.65 -9.32
CA VAL A 3 52.21 8.16 -7.93
C VAL A 3 50.95 7.37 -7.66
N PHE A 4 51.08 6.05 -7.58
CA PHE A 4 49.99 5.19 -7.16
C PHE A 4 49.95 5.07 -5.64
N LYS A 5 48.74 5.01 -5.11
CA LYS A 5 48.49 4.74 -3.68
C LYS A 5 48.01 3.32 -3.49
N CYS A 6 48.39 2.74 -2.36
CA CYS A 6 47.93 1.45 -1.93
C CYS A 6 46.40 1.41 -1.86
N LYS A 7 45.81 0.42 -2.53
CA LYS A 7 44.36 0.24 -2.53
C LYS A 7 43.81 -0.24 -1.18
N MET A 8 44.69 -0.71 -0.27
CA MET A 8 44.33 -1.22 1.05
C MET A 8 44.51 -0.19 2.18
N CYS A 9 45.59 0.60 2.16
CA CYS A 9 45.91 1.54 3.26
C CYS A 9 46.07 3.01 2.83
N GLY A 10 46.08 3.30 1.53
CA GLY A 10 46.25 4.66 1.00
C GLY A 10 47.69 5.21 1.05
N GLY A 11 48.67 4.44 1.53
CA GLY A 11 50.10 4.80 1.50
C GLY A 11 50.65 4.88 0.06
N SER A 12 51.64 5.73 -0.19
CA SER A 12 52.28 5.85 -1.50
C SER A 12 53.05 4.58 -1.86
N LEU A 13 52.99 4.14 -3.11
CA LEU A 13 53.71 2.95 -3.57
C LEU A 13 54.94 3.33 -4.37
N GLU A 14 56.07 2.72 -4.03
CA GLU A 14 57.27 2.75 -4.87
C GLU A 14 57.18 1.61 -5.89
N ILE A 15 56.92 1.97 -7.15
CA ILE A 15 56.72 1.01 -8.24
C ILE A 15 57.97 1.00 -9.12
N THR A 16 58.53 -0.20 -9.34
CA THR A 16 59.58 -0.40 -10.36
C THR A 16 58.92 -0.63 -11.72
N GLU A 17 59.45 -0.02 -12.78
CA GLU A 17 58.87 -0.14 -14.13
C GLU A 17 58.72 -1.61 -14.57
N GLY A 18 57.52 -1.97 -15.03
CA GLY A 18 57.19 -3.31 -15.53
C GLY A 18 56.67 -4.30 -14.48
N LEU A 19 56.57 -3.91 -13.20
CA LEU A 19 55.92 -4.72 -12.18
C LEU A 19 54.39 -4.50 -12.19
N THR A 20 53.65 -5.59 -12.20
CA THR A 20 52.18 -5.62 -12.17
C THR A 20 51.61 -6.03 -10.80
N VAL A 21 52.49 -6.42 -9.88
CA VAL A 21 52.18 -6.75 -8.49
C VAL A 21 53.28 -6.15 -7.60
N CYS A 22 52.90 -5.50 -6.50
CA CYS A 22 53.83 -4.95 -5.51
C CYS A 22 53.38 -5.27 -4.09
N GLU A 23 54.31 -5.22 -3.14
CA GLU A 23 54.02 -5.29 -1.71
C GLU A 23 54.05 -3.87 -1.13
N CYS A 24 53.03 -3.50 -0.36
CA CYS A 24 52.99 -2.18 0.26
C CYS A 24 53.92 -2.12 1.48
N GLU A 25 54.85 -1.17 1.51
CA GLU A 25 55.78 -0.99 2.65
C GLU A 25 55.08 -0.56 3.95
N TYR A 26 53.88 0.01 3.86
CA TYR A 26 53.13 0.50 5.01
C TYR A 26 52.26 -0.58 5.68
N CYS A 27 51.59 -1.44 4.91
CA CYS A 27 50.69 -2.47 5.44
C CYS A 27 51.10 -3.92 5.14
N GLY A 28 52.22 -4.14 4.43
CA GLY A 28 52.78 -5.47 4.16
C GLY A 28 51.89 -6.36 3.29
N THR A 29 50.89 -5.80 2.62
CA THR A 29 49.97 -6.56 1.76
C THR A 29 50.40 -6.51 0.31
N GLN A 30 50.42 -7.67 -0.33
CA GLN A 30 50.62 -7.81 -1.76
C GLN A 30 49.38 -7.31 -2.50
N GLN A 31 49.55 -6.48 -3.52
CA GLN A 31 48.47 -5.93 -4.34
C GLN A 31 48.88 -5.86 -5.81
N THR A 32 47.88 -5.96 -6.68
CA THR A 32 48.01 -5.75 -8.12
C THR A 32 48.07 -4.26 -8.46
N LEU A 33 48.72 -3.96 -9.59
CA LEU A 33 48.91 -2.62 -10.11
C LEU A 33 48.24 -2.47 -11.49
N PRO A 34 47.72 -1.27 -11.82
CA PRO A 34 47.29 -0.96 -13.18
C PRO A 34 48.44 -1.05 -14.19
N LYS A 35 48.11 -1.47 -15.41
CA LYS A 35 49.01 -1.47 -16.57
C LYS A 35 49.14 -0.08 -17.19
N ALA A 36 48.14 0.78 -17.02
CA ALA A 36 48.19 2.16 -17.48
C ALA A 36 49.05 3.01 -16.55
N HIS A 37 50.06 3.69 -17.10
CA HIS A 37 51.06 4.48 -16.34
C HIS A 37 50.99 6.00 -16.60
N ASP A 38 49.89 6.50 -17.16
CA ASP A 38 49.71 7.94 -17.29
C ASP A 38 49.23 8.58 -15.98
N ASP A 39 49.58 9.86 -15.79
CA ASP A 39 49.25 10.59 -14.56
C ASP A 39 47.72 10.73 -14.39
N ALA A 40 46.96 10.66 -15.48
CA ALA A 40 45.49 10.74 -15.49
C ALA A 40 44.84 9.47 -14.94
N ALA A 41 45.25 8.28 -15.38
CA ALA A 41 44.77 7.00 -14.88
C ALA A 41 45.15 6.83 -13.41
N ALA A 42 46.39 7.16 -13.03
CA ALA A 42 46.83 7.08 -11.64
C ALA A 42 45.99 7.95 -10.70
N SER A 43 45.64 9.17 -11.12
CA SER A 43 44.73 10.05 -10.39
C SER A 43 43.33 9.46 -10.24
N LEU A 44 42.77 8.88 -11.32
CA LEU A 44 41.46 8.23 -11.30
C LEU A 44 41.43 7.00 -10.39
N PHE A 45 42.44 6.12 -10.47
CA PHE A 45 42.59 4.97 -9.57
C PHE A 45 42.69 5.38 -8.12
N ASN A 46 43.53 6.37 -7.80
CA ASN A 46 43.68 6.87 -6.44
C ASN A 46 42.36 7.43 -5.89
N ARG A 47 41.58 8.12 -6.72
CA ARG A 47 40.27 8.65 -6.34
C ARG A 47 39.24 7.54 -6.16
N ALA A 48 39.18 6.56 -7.05
CA ALA A 48 38.29 5.40 -6.95
C ALA A 48 38.60 4.58 -5.69
N ASN A 49 39.89 4.29 -5.44
CA ASN A 49 40.35 3.62 -4.23
C ASN A 49 39.97 4.39 -2.95
N ASN A 50 40.07 5.73 -2.95
CA ASN A 50 39.66 6.53 -1.79
C ASN A 50 38.15 6.48 -1.53
N LEU A 51 37.33 6.49 -2.60
CA LEU A 51 35.88 6.35 -2.47
C LEU A 51 35.50 4.97 -1.95
N ARG A 52 36.18 3.91 -2.43
CA ARG A 52 36.00 2.55 -1.92
C ARG A 52 36.39 2.44 -0.45
N TYR A 53 37.49 3.06 -0.05
CA TYR A 53 37.92 3.16 1.36
C TYR A 53 36.90 3.89 2.25
N LYS A 54 36.09 4.79 1.68
CA LYS A 54 34.98 5.47 2.37
C LYS A 54 33.64 4.71 2.25
N SER A 55 33.66 3.48 1.75
CA SER A 55 32.46 2.69 1.47
C SER A 55 31.48 3.34 0.45
N GLU A 56 31.93 4.30 -0.36
CA GLU A 56 31.15 4.96 -1.43
C GLU A 56 31.25 4.17 -2.75
N PHE A 57 30.90 2.88 -2.73
CA PHE A 57 31.13 1.94 -3.84
C PHE A 57 30.49 2.34 -5.16
N ASP A 58 29.29 2.95 -5.16
CA ASP A 58 28.61 3.33 -6.41
C ASP A 58 29.34 4.47 -7.13
N LYS A 59 29.87 5.44 -6.37
CA LYS A 59 30.70 6.52 -6.92
C LYS A 59 32.07 6.00 -7.36
N ALA A 60 32.61 5.02 -6.63
CA ALA A 60 33.86 4.35 -7.02
C ALA A 60 33.67 3.55 -8.32
N GLN A 61 32.56 2.81 -8.46
CA GLN A 61 32.20 2.05 -9.65
C GLN A 61 32.14 2.93 -10.89
N ALA A 62 31.46 4.08 -10.83
CA ALA A 62 31.40 5.03 -11.95
C ALA A 62 32.80 5.52 -12.42
N LEU A 63 33.77 5.61 -11.50
CA LEU A 63 35.16 5.94 -11.85
C LEU A 63 35.89 4.74 -12.48
N TYR A 64 35.64 3.51 -12.02
CA TYR A 64 36.20 2.30 -12.63
C TYR A 64 35.59 2.01 -14.01
N GLU A 65 34.30 2.26 -14.23
CA GLU A 65 33.65 2.14 -15.56
C GLU A 65 34.29 3.11 -16.55
N LYS A 66 34.62 4.32 -16.09
CA LYS A 66 35.36 5.30 -16.88
C LYS A 66 36.80 4.84 -17.17
N LEU A 67 37.45 4.16 -16.23
CA LEU A 67 38.77 3.57 -16.43
C LEU A 67 38.73 2.44 -17.47
N VAL A 68 37.75 1.52 -17.37
CA VAL A 68 37.53 0.45 -18.37
C VAL A 68 37.26 1.03 -19.77
N THR A 69 36.45 2.10 -19.86
CA THR A 69 36.15 2.77 -21.14
C THR A 69 37.42 3.37 -21.78
N ASN A 70 38.30 3.95 -20.97
CA ASN A 70 39.52 4.61 -21.45
C ASN A 70 40.68 3.62 -21.68
N TYR A 71 40.73 2.54 -20.90
CA TYR A 71 41.79 1.54 -20.92
C TYR A 71 41.19 0.12 -20.87
N PRO A 72 40.64 -0.38 -21.99
CA PRO A 72 39.95 -1.68 -22.02
C PRO A 72 40.85 -2.89 -21.75
N ASP A 73 42.17 -2.77 -21.91
CA ASP A 73 43.11 -3.88 -21.68
C ASP A 73 43.63 -3.95 -20.22
N ASP A 74 43.14 -3.08 -19.34
CA ASP A 74 43.61 -2.96 -17.97
C ASP A 74 42.83 -3.87 -17.00
N SER A 75 43.47 -4.93 -16.53
CA SER A 75 42.87 -5.90 -15.61
C SER A 75 42.49 -5.32 -14.24
N GLU A 76 43.21 -4.29 -13.75
CA GLU A 76 42.93 -3.70 -12.43
C GLU A 76 41.63 -2.89 -12.44
N SER A 77 41.28 -2.29 -13.58
CA SER A 77 40.02 -1.56 -13.77
C SER A 77 38.81 -2.49 -13.60
N TYR A 78 38.84 -3.66 -14.24
CA TYR A 78 37.81 -4.69 -14.08
C TYR A 78 37.78 -5.28 -12.68
N TRP A 79 38.94 -5.57 -12.08
CA TRP A 79 38.99 -6.01 -10.69
C TRP A 79 38.41 -4.98 -9.72
N GLY A 80 38.65 -3.68 -9.97
CA GLY A 80 38.04 -2.58 -9.23
C GLY A 80 36.51 -2.57 -9.31
N LEU A 81 35.94 -2.90 -10.48
CA LEU A 81 34.49 -3.08 -10.65
C LEU A 81 33.96 -4.23 -9.81
N VAL A 82 34.62 -5.40 -9.85
CA VAL A 82 34.27 -6.56 -9.02
C VAL A 82 34.28 -6.17 -7.54
N LEU A 83 35.35 -5.53 -7.06
CA LEU A 83 35.42 -5.09 -5.66
C LEU A 83 34.31 -4.09 -5.29
N CYS A 84 33.88 -3.22 -6.20
CA CYS A 84 32.76 -2.31 -5.94
C CYS A 84 31.40 -3.03 -5.97
N LYS A 85 31.22 -3.97 -6.91
CA LYS A 85 30.01 -4.77 -7.09
C LYS A 85 29.73 -5.63 -5.86
N TYR A 86 30.78 -6.27 -5.33
CA TYR A 86 30.74 -7.07 -4.10
C TYR A 86 30.99 -6.25 -2.82
N GLY A 87 31.15 -4.93 -2.94
CA GLY A 87 31.28 -4.01 -1.80
C GLY A 87 32.43 -4.37 -0.87
N ILE A 88 33.60 -4.70 -1.42
CA ILE A 88 34.74 -5.15 -0.62
C ILE A 88 35.46 -3.94 -0.03
N GLU A 89 35.60 -3.91 1.28
CA GLU A 89 36.51 -3.04 2.03
C GLU A 89 37.65 -3.87 2.62
N TYR A 90 38.85 -3.29 2.73
CA TYR A 90 39.98 -3.98 3.36
C TYR A 90 40.25 -3.41 4.74
N VAL A 91 39.75 -4.11 5.76
CA VAL A 91 39.83 -3.68 7.16
C VAL A 91 41.07 -4.29 7.81
N GLU A 92 41.67 -3.57 8.75
CA GLU A 92 42.81 -4.10 9.51
C GLU A 92 42.34 -5.15 10.51
N ASP A 93 42.95 -6.32 10.44
CA ASP A 93 42.75 -7.33 11.45
C ASP A 93 43.58 -7.00 12.72
N PRO A 94 42.97 -6.85 13.90
CA PRO A 94 43.69 -6.56 15.14
C PRO A 94 44.74 -7.61 15.52
N ALA A 95 44.57 -8.86 15.08
CA ALA A 95 45.48 -9.97 15.42
C ALA A 95 46.68 -10.06 14.48
N THR A 96 46.47 -9.90 13.17
CA THR A 96 47.53 -10.07 12.17
C THR A 96 48.10 -8.75 11.63
N LEU A 97 47.46 -7.61 11.93
CA LEU A 97 47.73 -6.28 11.37
C LEU A 97 47.65 -6.22 9.83
N LYS A 98 47.20 -7.31 9.19
CA LYS A 98 47.01 -7.39 7.75
C LYS A 98 45.63 -6.88 7.39
N LYS A 99 45.53 -6.35 6.16
CA LYS A 99 44.27 -5.88 5.62
C LYS A 99 43.51 -7.07 5.01
N ILE A 100 42.37 -7.42 5.58
CA ILE A 100 41.53 -8.54 5.16
C ILE A 100 40.30 -8.03 4.39
N PRO A 101 39.88 -8.71 3.31
CA PRO A 101 38.67 -8.33 2.59
C PRO A 101 37.45 -8.56 3.48
N THR A 102 36.58 -7.56 3.54
CA THR A 102 35.31 -7.58 4.26
C THR A 102 34.21 -7.27 3.26
N CYS A 103 33.21 -8.14 3.17
CA CYS A 103 32.15 -8.03 2.16
C CYS A 103 30.96 -7.24 2.72
N HIS A 104 30.55 -6.22 1.98
CA HIS A 104 29.42 -5.38 2.33
C HIS A 104 28.22 -5.51 1.38
N ARG A 105 28.40 -6.26 0.28
CA ARG A 105 27.34 -6.59 -0.68
C ARG A 105 27.47 -8.07 -1.03
N THR A 106 26.53 -8.89 -0.56
CA THR A 106 26.50 -10.32 -0.90
C THR A 106 25.68 -10.52 -2.17
N GLN A 107 26.20 -11.26 -3.14
CA GLN A 107 25.44 -11.71 -4.30
C GLN A 107 25.23 -13.22 -4.22
N LEU A 108 24.21 -13.72 -4.92
CA LEU A 108 23.93 -15.17 -4.97
C LEU A 108 24.93 -15.91 -5.87
N GLU A 109 25.57 -15.19 -6.80
CA GLU A 109 26.52 -15.73 -7.77
C GLU A 109 27.96 -15.58 -7.27
N PRO A 110 28.77 -16.65 -7.34
CA PRO A 110 30.20 -16.58 -7.03
C PRO A 110 30.92 -15.52 -7.86
N VAL A 111 31.91 -14.86 -7.27
CA VAL A 111 32.81 -13.91 -7.95
C VAL A 111 33.42 -14.54 -9.19
N GLN A 112 33.70 -15.84 -9.14
CA GLN A 112 34.32 -16.58 -10.24
C GLN A 112 33.46 -16.65 -11.51
N THR A 113 32.15 -16.47 -11.41
CA THR A 113 31.23 -16.46 -12.55
C THR A 113 30.94 -15.06 -13.07
N ASP A 114 31.44 -14.02 -12.41
CA ASP A 114 31.19 -12.63 -12.75
C ASP A 114 31.85 -12.22 -14.07
N THR A 115 31.14 -11.47 -14.91
CA THR A 115 31.64 -11.03 -16.22
C THR A 115 32.85 -10.12 -16.12
N ASP A 116 32.90 -9.24 -15.11
CA ASP A 116 34.03 -8.33 -14.89
C ASP A 116 35.21 -9.09 -14.29
N TYR A 117 34.97 -10.12 -13.47
CA TYR A 117 36.04 -11.03 -13.02
C TYR A 117 36.67 -11.79 -14.20
N LEU A 118 35.85 -12.36 -15.08
CA LEU A 118 36.35 -13.07 -16.26
C LEU A 118 37.18 -12.14 -17.16
N ALA A 119 36.73 -10.89 -17.36
CA ALA A 119 37.49 -9.87 -18.07
C ALA A 119 38.81 -9.52 -17.36
N ALA A 120 38.79 -9.36 -16.02
CA ALA A 120 40.00 -9.12 -15.24
C ALA A 120 41.03 -10.25 -15.42
N ILE A 121 40.58 -11.51 -15.42
CA ILE A 121 41.43 -12.70 -15.61
C ILE A 121 41.95 -12.81 -17.05
N GLU A 122 41.12 -12.52 -18.05
CA GLU A 122 41.49 -12.53 -19.47
C GLU A 122 42.62 -11.52 -19.74
N HIS A 123 42.47 -10.31 -19.20
CA HIS A 123 43.46 -9.25 -19.36
C HIS A 123 44.62 -9.34 -18.35
N ALA A 124 44.58 -10.19 -17.31
CA ALA A 124 45.67 -10.30 -16.33
C ALA A 124 46.91 -11.03 -16.85
N ASP A 125 48.09 -10.65 -16.34
CA ASP A 125 49.28 -11.50 -16.46
C ASP A 125 49.28 -12.64 -15.43
N THR A 126 50.28 -13.53 -15.50
CA THR A 126 50.36 -14.72 -14.64
C THR A 126 50.45 -14.37 -13.15
N LEU A 127 51.10 -13.27 -12.78
CA LEU A 127 51.25 -12.86 -11.39
C LEU A 127 49.96 -12.22 -10.87
N GLN A 128 49.37 -11.31 -11.63
CA GLN A 128 48.08 -10.68 -11.32
C GLN A 128 46.96 -11.70 -11.20
N ARG A 129 46.88 -12.65 -12.14
CA ARG A 129 45.88 -13.73 -12.14
C ARG A 129 45.95 -14.53 -10.84
N SER A 130 47.15 -14.88 -10.38
CA SER A 130 47.32 -15.63 -9.12
C SER A 130 46.85 -14.86 -7.87
N VAL A 131 46.87 -13.53 -7.93
CA VAL A 131 46.36 -12.67 -6.84
C VAL A 131 44.85 -12.56 -6.93
N TYR A 132 44.30 -12.29 -8.12
CA TYR A 132 42.85 -12.21 -8.33
C TYR A 132 42.13 -13.53 -8.00
N GLU A 133 42.66 -14.68 -8.42
CA GLU A 133 42.07 -15.99 -8.10
C GLU A 133 42.07 -16.22 -6.58
N ARG A 134 43.15 -15.86 -5.89
CA ARG A 134 43.25 -16.01 -4.43
C ARG A 134 42.28 -15.10 -3.69
N GLU A 135 42.21 -13.84 -4.09
CA GLU A 135 41.26 -12.87 -3.50
C GLU A 135 39.81 -13.26 -3.80
N ALA A 136 39.50 -13.70 -5.04
CA ALA A 136 38.16 -14.14 -5.43
C ALA A 136 37.69 -15.37 -4.63
N VAL A 137 38.57 -16.37 -4.43
CA VAL A 137 38.26 -17.54 -3.58
C VAL A 137 37.97 -17.12 -2.14
N GLU A 138 38.72 -16.17 -1.59
CA GLU A 138 38.50 -15.69 -0.23
C GLU A 138 37.18 -14.90 -0.14
N ILE A 139 36.87 -14.06 -1.12
CA ILE A 139 35.58 -13.33 -1.19
C ILE A 139 34.41 -14.32 -1.30
N ASP A 140 34.52 -15.36 -2.15
CA ASP A 140 33.49 -16.39 -2.29
C ASP A 140 33.29 -17.19 -1.00
N ARG A 141 34.37 -17.47 -0.27
CA ARG A 141 34.29 -18.10 1.05
C ARG A 141 33.55 -17.20 2.04
N LEU A 142 33.90 -15.92 2.11
CA LEU A 142 33.23 -14.96 2.98
C LEU A 142 31.73 -14.86 2.66
N GLN A 143 31.36 -14.84 1.38
CA GLN A 143 29.94 -14.84 0.98
C GLN A 143 29.21 -16.12 1.40
N LYS A 144 29.83 -17.28 1.23
CA LYS A 144 29.25 -18.55 1.70
C LYS A 144 29.06 -18.55 3.21
N ASP A 145 30.06 -18.11 3.97
CA ASP A 145 29.96 -18.01 5.43
C ASP A 145 28.82 -17.07 5.83
N ILE A 146 28.64 -15.94 5.13
CA ILE A 146 27.51 -15.02 5.31
C ILE A 146 26.17 -15.70 5.01
N LEU A 147 26.03 -16.36 3.85
CA LEU A 147 24.80 -17.03 3.44
C LEU A 147 24.43 -18.21 4.35
N GLU A 148 25.42 -18.97 4.83
CA GLU A 148 25.22 -20.05 5.79
C GLU A 148 24.74 -19.52 7.14
N ILE A 149 25.28 -18.38 7.61
CA ILE A 149 24.79 -17.71 8.82
C ILE A 149 23.35 -17.24 8.62
N VAL A 150 23.03 -16.59 7.50
CA VAL A 150 21.66 -16.17 7.17
C VAL A 150 20.68 -17.35 7.14
N HIS A 151 21.10 -18.51 6.65
CA HIS A 151 20.25 -19.70 6.59
C HIS A 151 20.05 -20.37 7.95
N ASN A 152 21.09 -20.42 8.78
CA ASN A 152 21.07 -21.12 10.07
C ASN A 152 20.52 -20.26 11.21
N GLU A 153 20.68 -18.93 11.12
CA GLU A 153 20.24 -18.00 12.15
C GLU A 153 18.80 -17.57 11.92
N LYS A 154 17.97 -17.62 12.97
CA LYS A 154 16.57 -17.15 12.85
C LYS A 154 16.56 -15.67 12.41
N PRO A 155 15.65 -15.26 11.52
CA PRO A 155 15.57 -13.87 11.08
C PRO A 155 15.37 -12.93 12.27
N PHE A 156 16.04 -11.78 12.25
CA PHE A 156 15.83 -10.72 13.23
C PHE A 156 14.60 -9.91 12.84
N ASP A 157 13.96 -9.34 13.86
CA ASP A 157 12.79 -8.47 13.73
C ASP A 157 13.22 -7.00 13.67
N VAL A 158 14.16 -6.64 14.57
CA VAL A 158 14.61 -5.28 14.79
C VAL A 158 16.13 -5.22 14.84
N PHE A 159 16.72 -4.24 14.16
CA PHE A 159 18.14 -3.91 14.24
C PHE A 159 18.35 -2.60 14.99
N ILE A 160 19.16 -2.59 16.05
CA ILE A 160 19.50 -1.35 16.78
C ILE A 160 20.87 -0.85 16.34
N CYS A 161 20.88 0.31 15.69
CA CYS A 161 22.07 1.03 15.22
C CYS A 161 22.34 2.23 16.14
N TYR A 162 23.56 2.31 16.68
CA TYR A 162 23.94 3.32 17.67
C TYR A 162 25.46 3.43 17.80
N LYS A 163 25.97 4.51 18.40
CA LYS A 163 27.40 4.64 18.69
C LYS A 163 27.74 3.99 20.03
N GLU A 164 28.62 2.99 20.05
CA GLU A 164 29.04 2.32 21.30
C GLU A 164 29.91 3.21 22.23
N THR A 165 31.04 3.70 21.71
CA THR A 165 32.04 4.48 22.46
C THR A 165 32.22 5.91 21.96
N ASP A 166 32.56 6.83 22.85
CA ASP A 166 32.99 8.19 22.50
C ASP A 166 34.49 8.26 22.13
N ALA A 167 34.98 9.47 21.83
CA ALA A 167 36.38 9.71 21.46
C ALA A 167 37.38 9.36 22.60
N ASP A 168 36.92 9.29 23.85
CA ASP A 168 37.72 8.92 25.01
C ASP A 168 37.63 7.42 25.35
N GLY A 169 36.91 6.64 24.52
CA GLY A 169 36.71 5.21 24.70
C GLY A 169 35.68 4.83 25.78
N LYS A 170 34.90 5.80 26.28
CA LYS A 170 33.83 5.54 27.27
C LYS A 170 32.52 5.23 26.56
N ARG A 171 31.64 4.48 27.23
CA ARG A 171 30.28 4.21 26.75
C ARG A 171 29.51 5.50 26.55
N THR A 172 28.89 5.65 25.39
CA THR A 172 28.04 6.81 25.07
C THR A 172 26.68 6.72 25.78
N GLN A 173 25.96 7.84 25.82
CA GLN A 173 24.56 7.86 26.24
C GLN A 173 23.67 7.01 25.32
N ASP A 174 23.97 6.97 24.02
CA ASP A 174 23.27 6.12 23.04
C ASP A 174 23.37 4.64 23.40
N SER A 175 24.55 4.18 23.84
CA SER A 175 24.76 2.78 24.24
C SER A 175 23.92 2.37 25.45
N VAL A 176 23.63 3.32 26.35
CA VAL A 176 22.79 3.08 27.54
C VAL A 176 21.32 3.00 27.12
N ILE A 177 20.88 3.95 26.30
CA ILE A 177 19.50 3.97 25.78
C ILE A 177 19.22 2.74 24.91
N ALA A 178 20.18 2.35 24.05
CA ALA A 178 20.10 1.15 23.22
C ALA A 178 19.87 -0.12 24.05
N ASN A 179 20.56 -0.24 25.17
CA ASN A 179 20.42 -1.36 26.09
C ASN A 179 19.02 -1.41 26.72
N ASP A 180 18.48 -0.26 27.16
CA ASP A 180 17.14 -0.18 27.74
C ASP A 180 16.04 -0.50 26.71
N ILE A 181 16.19 -0.04 25.47
CA ILE A 181 15.29 -0.35 24.35
C ILE A 181 15.35 -1.83 24.00
N TYR A 182 16.55 -2.42 23.95
CA TYR A 182 16.75 -3.83 23.65
C TYR A 182 15.95 -4.73 24.60
N TYR A 183 16.05 -4.52 25.92
CA TYR A 183 15.30 -5.35 26.88
C TYR A 183 13.79 -5.17 26.76
N GLN A 184 13.31 -3.96 26.51
CA GLN A 184 11.87 -3.70 26.34
C GLN A 184 11.32 -4.38 25.08
N LEU A 185 12.02 -4.28 23.95
CA LEU A 185 11.62 -4.96 22.71
C LEU A 185 11.70 -6.49 22.86
N THR A 186 12.71 -7.00 23.56
CA THR A 186 12.85 -8.44 23.82
C THR A 186 11.74 -8.96 24.74
N GLN A 187 11.31 -8.16 25.74
CA GLN A 187 10.17 -8.49 26.61
C GLN A 187 8.85 -8.58 25.84
N GLU A 188 8.67 -7.74 24.82
CA GLU A 188 7.53 -7.79 23.90
C GLU A 188 7.59 -8.97 22.92
N GLY A 189 8.66 -9.77 22.94
CA GLY A 189 8.80 -11.00 22.16
C GLY A 189 9.54 -10.84 20.84
N PHE A 190 10.10 -9.67 20.54
CA PHE A 190 10.86 -9.45 19.29
C PHE A 190 12.27 -10.03 19.37
N LYS A 191 12.74 -10.59 18.24
CA LYS A 191 14.14 -10.96 18.08
C LYS A 191 14.96 -9.74 17.64
N VAL A 192 15.64 -9.11 18.59
CA VAL A 192 16.39 -7.87 18.35
C VAL A 192 17.88 -8.15 18.15
N PHE A 193 18.47 -7.57 17.11
CA PHE A 193 19.91 -7.49 16.95
C PHE A 193 20.45 -6.28 17.72
N TYR A 194 21.32 -6.56 18.69
CA TYR A 194 21.98 -5.54 19.50
C TYR A 194 23.46 -5.91 19.61
N ALA A 195 24.33 -5.13 18.96
CA ALA A 195 25.73 -5.46 18.74
C ALA A 195 26.47 -5.90 20.02
N ALA A 196 26.26 -5.22 21.15
CA ALA A 196 26.98 -5.51 22.41
C ALA A 196 26.62 -6.86 23.03
N ILE A 197 25.45 -7.44 22.72
CA ILE A 197 25.01 -8.75 23.23
C ILE A 197 25.13 -9.81 22.13
N THR A 198 24.64 -9.52 20.92
CA THR A 198 24.61 -10.50 19.82
C THR A 198 26.02 -10.89 19.35
N LEU A 199 27.00 -9.99 19.48
CA LEU A 199 28.38 -10.22 19.06
C LEU A 199 29.33 -10.56 20.21
N GLU A 200 28.85 -10.60 21.46
CA GLU A 200 29.68 -10.79 22.66
C GLU A 200 30.51 -12.10 22.60
N ASP A 201 29.90 -13.17 22.12
CA ASP A 201 30.52 -14.50 21.99
C ASP A 201 31.26 -14.71 20.66
N LYS A 202 31.39 -13.68 19.82
CA LYS A 202 31.95 -13.79 18.47
C LYS A 202 33.35 -13.17 18.42
N ILE A 203 34.21 -13.73 17.57
CA ILE A 203 35.57 -13.22 17.32
C ILE A 203 35.46 -12.09 16.29
N GLY A 204 36.22 -10.99 16.43
CA GLY A 204 36.02 -9.75 15.67
C GLY A 204 35.92 -9.85 14.14
N GLN A 205 36.60 -10.83 13.52
CA GLN A 205 36.48 -11.07 12.07
C GLN A 205 35.12 -11.66 11.65
N ALA A 206 34.41 -12.29 12.58
CA ALA A 206 33.10 -12.87 12.39
C ALA A 206 31.96 -11.90 12.70
N TYR A 207 32.20 -10.61 12.99
CA TYR A 207 31.11 -9.66 13.28
C TYR A 207 30.30 -9.31 12.03
N GLU A 208 30.99 -8.98 10.93
CA GLU A 208 30.34 -8.48 9.72
C GLU A 208 29.30 -9.47 9.15
N PRO A 209 29.54 -10.80 9.11
CA PRO A 209 28.53 -11.73 8.64
C PRO A 209 27.22 -11.72 9.44
N TYR A 210 27.31 -11.56 10.77
CA TYR A 210 26.13 -11.49 11.63
C TYR A 210 25.42 -10.13 11.50
N ILE A 211 26.18 -9.04 11.36
CA ILE A 211 25.63 -7.70 11.09
C ILE A 211 24.89 -7.72 9.75
N TYR A 212 25.50 -8.31 8.71
CA TYR A 212 24.88 -8.47 7.41
C TYR A 212 23.58 -9.29 7.50
N ALA A 213 23.62 -10.44 8.18
CA ALA A 213 22.44 -11.28 8.38
C ALA A 213 21.33 -10.53 9.10
N ALA A 214 21.67 -9.73 10.11
CA ALA A 214 20.73 -8.91 10.83
C ALA A 214 20.18 -7.74 9.99
N LEU A 215 21.00 -7.04 9.21
CA LEU A 215 20.54 -5.97 8.33
C LEU A 215 19.57 -6.48 7.26
N HIS A 216 19.81 -7.66 6.69
CA HIS A 216 18.96 -8.23 5.65
C HIS A 216 17.71 -8.92 6.20
N SER A 217 17.78 -9.53 7.38
CA SER A 217 16.60 -10.16 7.98
C SER A 217 15.69 -9.18 8.73
N ALA A 218 16.23 -8.17 9.41
CA ALA A 218 15.46 -7.21 10.18
C ALA A 218 14.42 -6.47 9.34
N ASN A 219 13.19 -6.45 9.84
CA ASN A 219 12.07 -5.71 9.26
C ASN A 219 12.12 -4.23 9.65
N VAL A 220 12.69 -3.91 10.82
CA VAL A 220 12.83 -2.53 11.28
C VAL A 220 14.26 -2.23 11.73
N MET A 221 14.80 -1.08 11.36
CA MET A 221 16.02 -0.53 11.93
C MET A 221 15.73 0.71 12.79
N LEU A 222 16.22 0.70 14.02
CA LEU A 222 16.22 1.87 14.91
C LEU A 222 17.60 2.51 14.87
N VAL A 223 17.70 3.77 14.45
CA VAL A 223 18.96 4.53 14.44
C VAL A 223 18.94 5.53 15.59
N LEU A 224 19.70 5.26 16.64
CA LEU A 224 19.69 6.04 17.87
C LEU A 224 20.83 7.07 17.85
N GLY A 225 20.53 8.30 18.23
CA GLY A 225 21.55 9.32 18.44
C GLY A 225 21.13 10.42 19.41
N THR A 226 22.05 10.78 20.30
CA THR A 226 21.93 11.94 21.23
C THR A 226 22.71 13.16 20.75
N LYS A 227 23.50 13.01 19.68
CA LYS A 227 24.29 14.08 19.06
C LYS A 227 24.29 13.93 17.54
N PRO A 228 24.30 15.04 16.77
CA PRO A 228 24.42 14.99 15.31
C PRO A 228 25.65 14.18 14.84
N GLU A 229 26.77 14.38 15.52
CA GLU A 229 28.07 13.74 15.23
C GLU A 229 28.02 12.20 15.28
N TYR A 230 27.12 11.62 16.07
CA TYR A 230 27.02 10.17 16.24
C TYR A 230 26.34 9.50 15.04
N PHE A 231 25.40 10.17 14.38
CA PHE A 231 24.81 9.69 13.12
C PHE A 231 25.84 9.65 11.98
N ASP A 232 26.84 10.53 12.06
CA ASP A 232 27.91 10.69 11.09
C ASP A 232 29.16 9.84 11.38
N ALA A 233 29.17 9.14 12.51
CA ALA A 233 30.24 8.21 12.82
C ALA A 233 30.36 7.16 11.72
N VAL A 234 31.58 6.89 11.27
CA VAL A 234 31.89 6.04 10.10
C VAL A 234 31.07 4.75 10.09
N TRP A 235 31.00 4.08 11.23
CA TRP A 235 30.32 2.81 11.37
C TRP A 235 28.78 2.94 11.38
N VAL A 236 28.24 3.90 12.16
CA VAL A 236 26.79 4.18 12.25
C VAL A 236 26.25 4.60 10.89
N ARG A 237 26.93 5.53 10.22
CA ARG A 237 26.61 5.98 8.86
C ARG A 237 26.57 4.84 7.87
N ASN A 238 27.55 3.96 7.95
CA ASN A 238 27.65 2.81 7.07
C ASN A 238 26.48 1.83 7.27
N GLU A 239 26.08 1.55 8.51
CA GLU A 239 24.92 0.67 8.78
C GLU A 239 23.60 1.27 8.30
N TRP A 240 23.26 2.49 8.73
CA TRP A 240 21.96 3.06 8.37
C TRP A 240 21.85 3.38 6.88
N SER A 241 22.93 3.78 6.21
CA SER A 241 22.90 4.06 4.77
C SER A 241 22.70 2.80 3.94
N ARG A 242 23.24 1.65 4.39
CA ARG A 242 22.96 0.33 3.78
C ARG A 242 21.50 -0.04 3.95
N TYR A 243 20.99 0.04 5.18
CA TYR A 243 19.61 -0.32 5.45
C TYR A 243 18.63 0.57 4.68
N LEU A 244 18.92 1.87 4.57
CA LEU A 244 18.11 2.81 3.79
C LEU A 244 18.05 2.47 2.29
N LYS A 245 19.12 1.89 1.72
CA LYS A 245 19.08 1.33 0.36
C LYS A 245 18.15 0.13 0.27
N ILE A 246 18.17 -0.75 1.28
CA ILE A 246 17.27 -1.92 1.35
C ILE A 246 15.81 -1.45 1.46
N VAL A 247 15.50 -0.48 2.32
CA VAL A 247 14.13 0.09 2.48
C VAL A 247 13.59 0.70 1.17
N ARG A 248 14.46 1.30 0.35
CA ARG A 248 14.06 1.83 -0.98
C ARG A 248 13.68 0.73 -1.97
N GLN A 249 14.26 -0.46 -1.83
CA GLN A 249 13.98 -1.62 -2.70
C GLN A 249 12.81 -2.45 -2.16
N ASP A 250 12.69 -2.57 -0.84
CA ASP A 250 11.70 -3.38 -0.14
C ASP A 250 10.86 -2.51 0.81
N ARG A 251 9.63 -2.21 0.39
CA ARG A 251 8.68 -1.38 1.16
C ARG A 251 8.14 -2.06 2.43
N SER A 252 8.43 -3.36 2.63
CA SER A 252 8.07 -4.06 3.88
C SER A 252 9.02 -3.72 5.03
N LYS A 253 10.17 -3.10 4.75
CA LYS A 253 11.16 -2.70 5.76
C LYS A 253 11.01 -1.24 6.14
N LEU A 254 11.37 -0.91 7.38
CA LEU A 254 11.22 0.43 7.93
C LEU A 254 12.49 0.90 8.67
N LEU A 255 12.94 2.12 8.41
CA LEU A 255 13.98 2.79 9.20
C LEU A 255 13.35 3.89 10.04
N ILE A 256 13.60 3.86 11.36
CA ILE A 256 13.10 4.85 12.31
C ILE A 256 14.30 5.56 12.95
N PRO A 257 14.56 6.83 12.60
CA PRO A 257 15.52 7.66 13.31
C PRO A 257 14.97 7.99 14.70
N CYS A 258 15.74 7.74 15.76
CA CYS A 258 15.38 8.10 17.13
C CYS A 258 16.42 9.06 17.68
N TYR A 259 15.99 10.27 18.04
CA TYR A 259 16.87 11.32 18.53
C TYR A 259 16.46 11.78 19.92
N ARG A 260 17.41 12.36 20.65
CA ARG A 260 17.18 12.91 22.00
C ARG A 260 18.10 14.08 22.23
N ASP A 261 17.61 15.09 22.95
CA ASP A 261 18.41 16.26 23.36
C ASP A 261 19.03 17.04 22.17
N MET A 262 18.42 16.94 20.98
CA MET A 262 18.81 17.62 19.75
C MET A 262 17.59 17.95 18.87
N ASP A 263 17.75 18.83 17.88
CA ASP A 263 16.65 19.20 16.97
C ASP A 263 16.51 18.18 15.81
N ALA A 264 15.27 17.93 15.37
CA ALA A 264 14.99 17.06 14.23
C ALA A 264 15.64 17.57 12.93
N TYR A 265 15.86 18.88 12.78
CA TYR A 265 16.53 19.47 11.62
C TYR A 265 18.05 19.22 11.60
N GLU A 266 18.64 18.76 12.71
CA GLU A 266 20.06 18.40 12.81
C GLU A 266 20.33 16.94 12.43
N LEU A 267 19.29 16.18 12.10
CA LEU A 267 19.42 14.83 11.56
C LEU A 267 20.02 14.86 10.14
N PRO A 268 20.70 13.78 9.71
CA PRO A 268 21.16 13.64 8.33
C PRO A 268 20.06 13.95 7.31
N GLU A 269 20.40 14.68 6.24
CA GLU A 269 19.45 15.09 5.20
C GLU A 269 18.73 13.89 4.56
N GLU A 270 19.40 12.74 4.52
CA GLU A 270 18.85 11.47 4.08
C GLU A 270 17.65 11.00 4.91
N PHE A 271 17.45 11.50 6.12
CA PHE A 271 16.31 11.16 6.98
C PHE A 271 15.13 12.11 6.84
N ALA A 272 15.23 13.19 6.06
CA ALA A 272 14.18 14.20 5.96
C ALA A 272 12.79 13.66 5.51
N HIS A 273 12.77 12.54 4.79
CA HIS A 273 11.56 11.88 4.31
C HIS A 273 11.04 10.77 5.25
N LEU A 274 11.74 10.52 6.37
CA LEU A 274 11.43 9.47 7.32
C LEU A 274 10.78 10.05 8.58
N GLN A 275 9.93 9.24 9.21
CA GLN A 275 9.30 9.62 10.48
C GLN A 275 10.29 9.42 11.64
N ALA A 276 10.94 10.51 12.05
CA ALA A 276 11.81 10.52 13.22
C ALA A 276 11.01 10.51 14.54
N GLN A 277 11.55 9.86 15.57
CA GLN A 277 10.98 9.72 16.90
C GLN A 277 11.85 10.44 17.94
N ASP A 278 11.21 11.27 18.76
CA ASP A 278 11.86 11.97 19.87
C ASP A 278 11.80 11.11 21.13
N MET A 279 12.96 10.61 21.56
CA MET A 279 13.10 9.75 22.74
C MET A 279 12.84 10.48 24.07
N SER A 280 12.72 11.81 24.05
CA SER A 280 12.41 12.63 25.23
C SER A 280 10.92 12.60 25.59
N LYS A 281 10.06 12.18 24.65
CA LYS A 281 8.59 12.15 24.85
C LYS A 281 8.16 10.98 25.73
N ILE A 282 7.23 11.26 26.64
CA ILE A 282 6.60 10.23 27.47
C ILE A 282 5.78 9.31 26.55
N GLY A 283 6.10 8.01 26.53
CA GLY A 283 5.43 7.02 25.69
C GLY A 283 6.17 6.65 24.39
N PHE A 284 7.31 7.28 24.08
CA PHE A 284 8.10 7.02 22.87
C PHE A 284 8.31 5.52 22.59
N ILE A 285 8.67 4.75 23.62
CA ILE A 285 8.99 3.34 23.44
C ILE A 285 7.76 2.52 23.03
N ASN A 286 6.57 2.89 23.52
CA ASN A 286 5.32 2.26 23.15
C ASN A 286 4.95 2.57 21.69
N ASP A 287 5.23 3.80 21.23
CA ASP A 287 5.05 4.19 19.84
C ASP A 287 6.01 3.44 18.90
N VAL A 288 7.27 3.27 19.32
CA VAL A 288 8.25 2.44 18.61
C VAL A 288 7.81 0.98 18.57
N ILE A 289 7.38 0.39 19.69
CA ILE A 289 6.87 -0.98 19.75
C ILE A 289 5.67 -1.16 18.81
N ARG A 290 4.72 -0.22 18.78
CA ARG A 290 3.57 -0.26 17.87
C ARG A 290 3.98 -0.15 16.41
N GLY A 291 4.91 0.76 16.10
CA GLY A 291 5.49 0.90 14.77
C GLY A 291 6.11 -0.41 14.30
N ILE A 292 6.86 -1.08 15.18
CA ILE A 292 7.49 -2.38 14.92
C ILE A 292 6.43 -3.49 14.74
N LYS A 293 5.42 -3.60 15.61
CA LYS A 293 4.33 -4.60 15.49
C LYS A 293 3.60 -4.49 14.17
N LYS A 294 3.30 -3.27 13.72
CA LYS A 294 2.60 -3.01 12.44
C LYS A 294 3.38 -3.54 11.23
N VAL A 295 4.71 -3.54 11.31
CA VAL A 295 5.59 -3.96 10.20
C VAL A 295 5.83 -5.48 10.22
N ILE A 296 5.97 -6.09 11.40
CA ILE A 296 6.29 -7.53 11.54
C ILE A 296 5.04 -8.41 11.47
N ALA A 297 3.93 -7.95 12.05
CA ALA A 297 2.65 -8.64 12.02
C ALA A 297 1.62 -7.69 11.39
N PRO A 298 1.49 -7.68 10.06
CA PRO A 298 0.29 -7.15 9.43
C PRO A 298 -0.87 -8.06 9.83
N GLU A 299 -1.50 -7.81 10.98
CA GLU A 299 -2.58 -8.66 11.46
C GLU A 299 -3.77 -8.62 10.49
N ASN A 300 -4.02 -9.79 9.89
CA ASN A 300 -5.35 -10.25 9.50
C ASN A 300 -6.27 -10.17 10.72
N ILE A 301 -7.14 -9.16 10.76
CA ILE A 301 -8.26 -9.14 11.70
C ILE A 301 -9.39 -9.99 11.09
N SER A 302 -9.36 -11.30 11.36
CA SER A 302 -10.51 -12.19 11.24
C SER A 302 -10.72 -12.91 12.57
N THR A 303 -11.85 -12.59 13.16
CA THR A 303 -12.49 -13.07 14.39
C THR A 303 -12.33 -14.56 14.71
N LYS A 304 -11.87 -14.84 15.94
CA LYS A 304 -12.39 -15.96 16.77
C LYS A 304 -12.52 -15.50 18.23
N ILE A 305 -13.75 -15.20 18.63
CA ILE A 305 -14.18 -15.12 20.03
C ILE A 305 -14.74 -16.49 20.41
N ILE A 306 -14.10 -17.19 21.36
CA ILE A 306 -14.81 -17.92 22.42
C ILE A 306 -13.96 -17.84 23.70
N GLY A 307 -14.53 -17.31 24.78
CA GLY A 307 -14.20 -17.78 26.14
C GLY A 307 -13.50 -16.82 27.11
N ILE A 308 -14.20 -15.76 27.53
CA ILE A 308 -14.17 -15.14 28.87
C ILE A 308 -12.78 -14.72 29.42
N SER A 309 -12.40 -13.45 29.19
CA SER A 309 -12.35 -12.40 30.24
C SER A 309 -11.78 -11.08 29.67
N LYS A 310 -12.66 -10.09 29.46
CA LYS A 310 -12.44 -8.64 29.20
C LYS A 310 -11.24 -8.21 28.31
N PRO A 311 -11.47 -7.72 27.07
CA PRO A 311 -10.48 -6.94 26.34
C PRO A 311 -10.58 -5.45 26.71
N VAL A 312 -9.46 -4.73 26.74
CA VAL A 312 -9.43 -3.27 26.88
C VAL A 312 -9.23 -2.67 25.49
N ASN A 313 -10.24 -1.94 24.99
CA ASN A 313 -10.13 -0.99 23.89
C ASN A 313 -9.27 0.20 24.35
N SER A 314 -7.94 0.13 24.21
CA SER A 314 -7.07 1.08 24.94
C SER A 314 -6.78 2.42 24.24
N GLU A 315 -7.21 2.66 23.01
CA GLU A 315 -6.91 3.93 22.31
C GLU A 315 -8.14 4.79 21.97
N ILE A 316 -9.25 4.18 21.56
CA ILE A 316 -10.45 4.92 21.16
C ILE A 316 -11.26 5.38 22.38
N GLU A 317 -11.40 4.55 23.42
CA GLU A 317 -12.13 4.91 24.65
C GLU A 317 -11.58 6.20 25.32
N PRO A 318 -10.26 6.36 25.53
CA PRO A 318 -9.72 7.59 26.10
C PRO A 318 -9.96 8.82 25.22
N LEU A 319 -10.01 8.65 23.89
CA LEU A 319 -10.31 9.74 22.95
C LEU A 319 -11.79 10.12 23.00
N LEU A 320 -12.70 9.13 23.00
CA LEU A 320 -14.14 9.34 23.15
C LEU A 320 -14.47 9.99 24.51
N GLN A 321 -13.85 9.55 25.60
CA GLN A 321 -13.99 10.17 26.92
C GLN A 321 -13.50 11.62 26.94
N ARG A 322 -12.41 11.95 26.24
CA ARG A 322 -11.93 13.34 26.13
C ARG A 322 -12.88 14.21 25.31
N ILE A 323 -13.48 13.66 24.26
CA ILE A 323 -14.50 14.37 23.47
C ILE A 323 -15.71 14.72 24.34
N GLU A 324 -16.21 13.77 25.15
CA GLU A 324 -17.30 14.03 26.09
C GLU A 324 -16.96 15.14 27.09
N LEU A 325 -15.74 15.12 27.67
CA LEU A 325 -15.28 16.19 28.57
C LEU A 325 -15.24 17.55 27.88
N PHE A 326 -14.70 17.64 26.65
CA PHE A 326 -14.69 18.91 25.90
C PHE A 326 -16.10 19.40 25.54
N LEU A 327 -17.04 18.48 25.26
CA LEU A 327 -18.45 18.83 25.01
C LEU A 327 -19.13 19.37 26.26
N GLU A 328 -18.89 18.76 27.42
CA GLU A 328 -19.42 19.22 28.71
C GLU A 328 -18.91 20.63 29.06
N ASP A 329 -17.62 20.88 28.82
CA ASP A 329 -16.97 22.17 29.03
C ASP A 329 -17.37 23.22 27.96
N GLY A 330 -18.01 22.80 26.87
CA GLY A 330 -18.42 23.66 25.75
C GLY A 330 -17.28 24.07 24.82
N GLU A 331 -16.15 23.36 24.86
CA GLU A 331 -14.99 23.52 23.97
C GLU A 331 -15.23 22.77 22.64
N PHE A 332 -16.21 23.24 21.86
CA PHE A 332 -16.68 22.55 20.65
C PHE A 332 -15.60 22.39 19.57
N GLU A 333 -14.72 23.37 19.37
CA GLU A 333 -13.64 23.30 18.38
C GLU A 333 -12.61 22.20 18.73
N ARG A 334 -12.27 22.07 20.00
CA ARG A 334 -11.37 21.00 20.48
C ARG A 334 -12.05 19.65 20.43
N ALA A 335 -13.32 19.56 20.81
CA ALA A 335 -14.09 18.34 20.66
C ALA A 335 -14.10 17.88 19.19
N ASP A 336 -14.19 18.81 18.22
CA ASP A 336 -14.17 18.49 16.79
C ASP A 336 -12.82 17.95 16.33
N GLU A 337 -11.70 18.55 16.76
CA GLU A 337 -10.36 18.06 16.47
C GLU A 337 -10.13 16.63 16.98
N PHE A 338 -10.68 16.30 18.15
CA PHE A 338 -10.60 14.95 18.69
C PHE A 338 -11.55 13.98 17.98
N CYS A 339 -12.74 14.45 17.55
CA CYS A 339 -13.60 13.66 16.67
C CYS A 339 -12.87 13.30 15.36
N GLU A 340 -12.19 14.26 14.72
CA GLU A 340 -11.38 14.00 13.52
C GLU A 340 -10.24 13.01 13.80
N LYS A 341 -9.60 13.06 14.98
CA LYS A 341 -8.60 12.05 15.37
C LYS A 341 -9.21 10.66 15.50
N VAL A 342 -10.40 10.54 16.09
CA VAL A 342 -11.11 9.25 16.15
C VAL A 342 -11.49 8.78 14.75
N LEU A 343 -12.01 9.66 13.89
CA LEU A 343 -12.41 9.31 12.52
C LEU A 343 -11.23 9.02 11.58
N ASN A 344 -10.04 9.57 11.85
CA ASN A 344 -8.82 9.20 11.14
C ASN A 344 -8.31 7.80 11.53
N ILE A 345 -8.63 7.34 12.76
CA ILE A 345 -8.30 6.00 13.25
C ILE A 345 -9.36 4.99 12.80
N GLU A 346 -10.63 5.34 12.97
CA GLU A 346 -11.79 4.54 12.60
C GLU A 346 -12.80 5.42 11.84
N PRO A 347 -12.72 5.48 10.49
CA PRO A 347 -13.58 6.33 9.66
C PRO A 347 -15.07 6.00 9.74
N THR A 348 -15.40 4.81 10.23
CA THR A 348 -16.75 4.28 10.43
C THR A 348 -17.22 4.42 11.88
N ASN A 349 -16.50 5.11 12.77
CA ASN A 349 -16.89 5.23 14.17
C ASN A 349 -18.14 6.12 14.34
N ALA A 350 -19.29 5.49 14.58
CA ALA A 350 -20.57 6.18 14.72
C ALA A 350 -20.65 7.08 15.96
N GLU A 351 -19.95 6.76 17.04
CA GLU A 351 -19.92 7.57 18.27
C GLU A 351 -19.29 8.95 18.01
N ALA A 352 -18.19 8.99 17.25
CA ALA A 352 -17.55 10.23 16.83
C ALA A 352 -18.46 11.08 15.91
N TYR A 353 -19.25 10.43 15.04
CA TYR A 353 -20.24 11.14 14.25
C TYR A 353 -21.42 11.67 15.09
N ILE A 354 -21.82 10.97 16.16
CA ILE A 354 -22.79 11.48 17.16
C ILE A 354 -22.23 12.73 17.85
N PHE A 355 -20.96 12.72 18.25
CA PHE A 355 -20.32 13.89 18.86
C PHE A 355 -20.21 15.07 17.87
N LYS A 356 -19.86 14.82 16.61
CA LYS A 356 -19.91 15.86 15.56
C LYS A 356 -21.31 16.44 15.34
N LEU A 357 -22.35 15.61 15.45
CA LEU A 357 -23.73 16.09 15.42
C LEU A 357 -24.03 17.00 16.62
N LEU A 358 -23.57 16.64 17.83
CA LEU A 358 -23.72 17.52 19.00
C LEU A 358 -22.97 18.84 18.83
N ILE A 359 -21.77 18.83 18.24
CA ILE A 359 -20.98 20.03 17.93
C ILE A 359 -21.72 20.94 16.97
N GLU A 360 -22.28 20.39 15.88
CA GLU A 360 -23.02 21.13 14.85
C GLU A 360 -24.22 21.89 15.45
N TYR A 361 -24.95 21.24 16.37
CA TYR A 361 -26.09 21.82 17.07
C TYR A 361 -25.73 22.48 18.42
N LYS A 362 -24.42 22.63 18.72
CA LYS A 362 -23.88 23.23 19.95
C LYS A 362 -24.49 22.67 21.24
N CYS A 363 -24.74 21.37 21.25
CA CYS A 363 -25.29 20.63 22.39
C CYS A 363 -24.14 20.07 23.24
N ARG A 364 -24.21 20.29 24.56
CA ARG A 364 -23.18 19.82 25.50
C ARG A 364 -23.38 18.37 25.93
N THR A 365 -24.60 17.87 25.81
CA THR A 365 -24.93 16.48 26.14
C THR A 365 -25.90 15.90 25.11
N LYS A 366 -25.92 14.57 25.02
CA LYS A 366 -26.85 13.79 24.20
C LYS A 366 -28.32 14.18 24.48
N ASP A 367 -28.69 14.36 25.75
CA ASP A 367 -30.06 14.74 26.13
C ASP A 367 -30.49 16.14 25.70
N GLN A 368 -29.54 17.07 25.49
CA GLN A 368 -29.87 18.41 25.00
C GLN A 368 -30.33 18.39 23.55
N LEU A 369 -29.85 17.43 22.75
CA LEU A 369 -30.25 17.25 21.36
C LEU A 369 -31.75 16.92 21.24
N LYS A 370 -32.31 16.18 22.20
CA LYS A 370 -33.75 15.82 22.25
C LYS A 370 -34.68 17.04 22.38
N LYS A 371 -34.17 18.18 22.86
CA LYS A 371 -34.94 19.41 23.13
C LYS A 371 -34.79 20.46 22.02
N TYR A 372 -34.05 20.15 20.95
CA TYR A 372 -33.80 21.09 19.88
C TYR A 372 -35.04 21.24 18.98
N LYS A 373 -35.31 22.46 18.49
CA LYS A 373 -36.56 22.79 17.78
C LYS A 373 -36.47 22.64 16.25
N THR A 374 -35.39 22.05 15.73
CA THR A 374 -35.11 21.99 14.30
C THR A 374 -34.72 20.58 13.90
N SER A 375 -35.17 20.13 12.73
CA SER A 375 -34.88 18.78 12.25
C SER A 375 -33.37 18.54 12.12
N ILE A 376 -32.91 17.42 12.68
CA ILE A 376 -31.54 16.92 12.60
C ILE A 376 -31.28 16.05 11.36
N THR A 377 -32.34 15.69 10.62
CA THR A 377 -32.27 14.74 9.49
C THR A 377 -31.53 15.28 8.28
N LYS A 378 -31.26 16.59 8.23
CA LYS A 378 -30.53 17.27 7.14
C LYS A 378 -29.01 17.29 7.35
N SER A 379 -28.52 16.90 8.53
CA SER A 379 -27.08 16.88 8.82
C SER A 379 -26.38 15.73 8.09
N LYS A 380 -25.17 16.01 7.59
CA LYS A 380 -24.28 15.00 7.00
C LYS A 380 -23.83 13.96 8.02
N ASN A 381 -23.67 14.38 9.28
CA ASN A 381 -23.27 13.51 10.39
C ASN A 381 -24.39 12.54 10.75
N TYR A 382 -25.65 13.01 10.74
CA TYR A 382 -26.83 12.16 10.95
C TYR A 382 -26.87 10.96 9.98
N ALA A 383 -26.63 11.20 8.69
CA ALA A 383 -26.63 10.14 7.70
C ALA A 383 -25.47 9.13 7.86
N LYS A 384 -24.30 9.58 8.34
CA LYS A 384 -23.17 8.69 8.63
C LYS A 384 -23.42 7.81 9.85
N ILE A 385 -24.11 8.31 10.87
CA ILE A 385 -24.50 7.52 12.05
C ILE A 385 -25.49 6.43 11.63
N LEU A 386 -26.44 6.71 10.73
CA LEU A 386 -27.36 5.69 10.23
C LEU A 386 -26.63 4.57 9.46
N ARG A 387 -25.57 4.91 8.73
CA ARG A 387 -24.82 3.94 7.93
C ARG A 387 -23.90 3.06 8.78
N PHE A 388 -23.16 3.65 9.72
CA PHE A 388 -22.12 2.94 10.46
C PHE A 388 -22.50 2.59 11.91
N GLY A 389 -23.63 3.10 12.40
CA GLY A 389 -24.07 2.92 13.77
C GLY A 389 -24.69 1.56 14.04
N ASP A 390 -24.53 1.10 15.28
CA ASP A 390 -25.20 -0.09 15.79
C ASP A 390 -26.70 0.18 16.04
N ASP A 391 -27.44 -0.88 16.35
CA ASP A 391 -28.89 -0.79 16.58
C ASP A 391 -29.24 0.17 17.73
N LYS A 392 -28.39 0.27 18.75
CA LYS A 392 -28.61 1.17 19.90
C LYS A 392 -28.43 2.63 19.53
N GLN A 393 -27.42 2.95 18.71
CA GLN A 393 -27.14 4.29 18.23
C GLN A 393 -28.23 4.76 17.25
N LYS A 394 -28.75 3.84 16.42
CA LYS A 394 -29.92 4.07 15.56
C LYS A 394 -31.20 4.31 16.37
N GLU A 395 -31.44 3.49 17.39
CA GLU A 395 -32.57 3.66 18.31
C GLU A 395 -32.53 5.02 19.04
N TYR A 396 -31.34 5.43 19.51
CA TYR A 396 -31.14 6.76 20.10
C TYR A 396 -31.51 7.90 19.15
N LEU A 397 -31.15 7.83 17.86
CA LEU A 397 -31.54 8.83 16.87
C LEU A 397 -33.05 8.86 16.64
N ASN A 398 -33.71 7.70 16.66
CA ASN A 398 -35.17 7.60 16.55
C ASN A 398 -35.86 8.26 17.75
N GLU A 399 -35.37 8.04 18.97
CA GLU A 399 -35.88 8.72 20.17
C GLU A 399 -35.72 10.24 20.10
N VAL A 400 -34.58 10.73 19.60
CA VAL A 400 -34.33 12.16 19.42
C VAL A 400 -35.31 12.74 18.41
N ASN A 401 -35.48 12.11 17.25
CA ASN A 401 -36.44 12.53 16.23
C ASN A 401 -37.89 12.48 16.72
N HIS A 402 -38.25 11.48 17.53
CA HIS A 402 -39.56 11.41 18.16
C HIS A 402 -39.78 12.58 19.12
N SER A 403 -38.79 12.88 19.97
CA SER A 403 -38.85 13.98 20.95
C SER A 403 -38.94 15.36 20.28
N ILE A 404 -38.20 15.57 19.20
CA ILE A 404 -38.26 16.80 18.39
C ILE A 404 -39.65 16.93 17.74
N ARG A 405 -40.21 15.83 17.21
CA ARG A 405 -41.56 15.80 16.62
C ARG A 405 -42.64 16.12 17.64
N GLU A 406 -42.60 15.52 18.83
CA GLU A 406 -43.57 15.81 19.90
C GLU A 406 -43.45 17.28 20.35
N SER A 407 -42.24 17.81 20.53
CA SER A 407 -42.03 19.23 20.87
C SER A 407 -42.56 20.18 19.79
N LEU A 408 -42.43 19.80 18.50
CA LEU A 408 -42.99 20.56 17.38
C LEU A 408 -44.52 20.49 17.33
N LYS A 409 -45.12 19.33 17.62
CA LYS A 409 -46.59 19.19 17.74
C LYS A 409 -47.14 20.06 18.86
N GLU A 410 -46.50 20.06 20.03
CA GLU A 410 -46.90 20.92 21.15
C GLU A 410 -46.82 22.41 20.77
N TYR A 411 -45.71 22.85 20.17
CA TYR A 411 -45.57 24.24 19.68
C TYR A 411 -46.61 24.59 18.61
N LEU A 412 -46.89 23.69 17.66
CA LEU A 412 -47.89 23.90 16.62
C LEU A 412 -49.30 23.99 17.24
N ASN A 413 -49.60 23.17 18.25
CA ASN A 413 -50.86 23.21 18.97
C ASN A 413 -51.03 24.51 19.76
N GLU A 414 -49.98 25.03 20.40
CA GLU A 414 -50.00 26.33 21.08
C GLU A 414 -50.25 27.48 20.08
N VAL A 415 -49.57 27.47 18.93
CA VAL A 415 -49.75 28.46 17.87
C VAL A 415 -51.16 28.38 17.29
N ASN A 416 -51.65 27.18 16.98
CA ASN A 416 -53.01 26.96 16.49
C ASN A 416 -54.05 27.40 17.53
N HIS A 417 -53.81 27.18 18.82
CA HIS A 417 -54.68 27.65 19.89
C HIS A 417 -54.71 29.18 19.96
N SER A 418 -53.55 29.85 19.88
CA SER A 418 -53.46 31.32 19.86
C SER A 418 -54.09 31.96 18.62
N ILE A 419 -53.93 31.33 17.45
CA ILE A 419 -54.58 31.74 16.20
C ILE A 419 -56.10 31.57 16.33
N ARG A 420 -56.55 30.45 16.89
CA ARG A 420 -57.97 30.17 17.12
C ARG A 420 -58.61 31.16 18.08
N GLU A 421 -57.97 31.47 19.20
CA GLU A 421 -58.42 32.53 20.13
C GLU A 421 -58.49 33.90 19.46
N SER A 422 -57.53 34.22 18.58
CA SER A 422 -57.52 35.49 17.84
C SER A 422 -58.61 35.56 16.76
N LEU A 423 -58.93 34.43 16.12
CA LEU A 423 -59.97 34.32 15.09
C LEU A 423 -61.39 34.26 15.67
N GLU A 424 -61.58 33.65 16.85
CA GLU A 424 -62.85 33.64 17.59
C GLU A 424 -63.26 35.05 18.03
N VAL A 425 -62.31 35.99 18.19
CA VAL A 425 -62.60 37.42 18.45
C VAL A 425 -63.03 38.17 17.18
N LEU A 426 -62.66 37.67 16.00
CA LEU A 426 -62.92 38.34 14.71
C LEU A 426 -64.16 37.80 13.99
N THR A 427 -64.55 36.53 14.22
CA THR A 427 -65.74 35.91 13.61
C THR A 427 -66.35 34.82 14.50
N ASP A 428 -67.68 34.80 14.67
CA ASP A 428 -68.40 33.73 15.42
C ASP A 428 -68.62 32.45 14.58
N ASN A 429 -68.12 32.39 13.35
CA ASN A 429 -68.44 31.32 12.41
C ASN A 429 -67.42 30.18 12.48
N LYS A 430 -67.75 29.16 13.28
CA LYS A 430 -66.90 28.01 13.61
C LYS A 430 -66.39 27.25 12.39
N ASP A 431 -67.22 27.14 11.34
CA ASP A 431 -66.86 26.43 10.10
C ASP A 431 -65.77 27.15 9.29
N ILE A 432 -65.65 28.48 9.39
CA ILE A 432 -64.59 29.24 8.72
C ILE A 432 -63.27 29.10 9.47
N ILE A 433 -63.34 29.09 10.81
CA ILE A 433 -62.18 28.90 11.69
C ILE A 433 -61.60 27.49 11.50
N ASP A 434 -62.45 26.47 11.48
CA ASP A 434 -62.01 25.09 11.28
C ASP A 434 -61.43 24.87 9.87
N ASN A 435 -62.03 25.45 8.81
CA ASN A 435 -61.46 25.35 7.45
C ASN A 435 -60.15 26.14 7.27
N ALA A 436 -59.94 27.24 7.98
CA ALA A 436 -58.69 28.02 7.94
C ALA A 436 -57.55 27.30 8.67
N ILE A 437 -57.85 26.54 9.73
CA ILE A 437 -56.88 25.71 10.45
C ILE A 437 -56.58 24.42 9.67
N ASP A 438 -57.57 23.87 8.94
CA ASP A 438 -57.42 22.66 8.11
C ASP A 438 -56.71 22.89 6.76
N THR A 439 -56.51 24.13 6.32
CA THR A 439 -55.82 24.41 5.05
C THR A 439 -54.30 24.54 5.17
N GLU A 440 -53.76 24.56 6.39
CA GLU A 440 -52.31 24.49 6.68
C GLU A 440 -51.92 23.33 7.61
N SER A 441 -52.82 22.38 7.88
CA SER A 441 -52.51 21.20 8.68
C SER A 441 -51.58 20.25 7.90
N ILE A 442 -50.28 20.37 8.18
CA ILE A 442 -49.25 19.42 7.77
C ILE A 442 -49.67 18.03 8.29
N ASN A 443 -50.10 17.16 7.37
CA ASN A 443 -50.51 15.78 7.62
C ASN A 443 -49.42 15.01 8.39
N LEU A 444 -49.54 14.96 9.72
CA LEU A 444 -48.64 14.24 10.64
C LEU A 444 -49.14 12.82 10.99
N GLU A 445 -50.28 12.38 10.45
CA GLU A 445 -50.96 11.14 10.85
C GLU A 445 -50.59 9.86 10.06
N ARG A 446 -49.53 9.86 9.25
CA ARG A 446 -49.15 8.68 8.44
C ARG A 446 -47.85 7.96 8.83
N LEU A 447 -47.35 8.17 10.04
CA LEU A 447 -45.99 7.80 10.42
C LEU A 447 -45.95 6.72 11.50
N SER A 448 -46.20 5.47 11.10
CA SER A 448 -45.61 4.31 11.76
C SER A 448 -44.54 3.75 10.81
N ASP A 449 -43.32 4.26 10.92
CA ASP A 449 -42.23 3.98 9.97
C ASP A 449 -40.92 3.78 10.76
N ASP A 450 -40.90 2.76 11.62
CA ASP A 450 -39.70 2.34 12.38
C ASP A 450 -38.80 1.39 11.56
N ASP A 451 -39.18 1.08 10.31
CA ASP A 451 -38.38 0.24 9.43
C ASP A 451 -37.37 1.08 8.64
N PHE A 452 -36.10 0.72 8.80
CA PHE A 452 -35.01 1.20 7.96
C PHE A 452 -35.06 0.51 6.60
N VAL A 453 -34.93 1.31 5.55
CA VAL A 453 -34.88 0.87 4.16
C VAL A 453 -33.52 1.25 3.60
N ASP A 454 -32.75 0.23 3.22
CA ASP A 454 -31.47 0.41 2.56
C ASP A 454 -31.68 0.70 1.08
N ILE A 455 -31.09 1.80 0.61
CA ILE A 455 -31.14 2.23 -0.78
C ILE A 455 -29.71 2.49 -1.28
N THR A 456 -29.41 2.05 -2.50
CA THR A 456 -28.13 2.35 -3.14
C THR A 456 -28.19 3.71 -3.81
N CYS A 457 -27.20 4.57 -3.57
CA CYS A 457 -27.15 5.88 -4.22
C CYS A 457 -26.90 5.71 -5.74
N PRO A 458 -27.79 6.23 -6.61
CA PRO A 458 -27.63 6.08 -8.06
C PRO A 458 -26.47 6.89 -8.66
N ILE A 459 -25.82 7.74 -7.86
CA ILE A 459 -24.74 8.64 -8.31
C ILE A 459 -23.37 8.15 -7.86
N CYS A 460 -23.26 7.54 -6.67
CA CYS A 460 -21.98 7.07 -6.14
C CYS A 460 -21.94 5.58 -5.77
N GLY A 461 -23.04 4.84 -5.92
CA GLY A 461 -23.08 3.39 -5.67
C GLY A 461 -23.07 2.99 -4.19
N GLU A 462 -23.00 3.95 -3.27
CA GLU A 462 -22.93 3.69 -1.83
C GLU A 462 -24.29 3.28 -1.25
N GLU A 463 -24.32 2.28 -0.37
CA GLU A 463 -25.51 1.87 0.39
C GLU A 463 -25.84 2.90 1.48
N LEU A 464 -27.10 3.35 1.48
CA LEU A 464 -27.64 4.37 2.38
C LEU A 464 -28.89 3.84 3.07
N SER A 465 -28.92 3.87 4.40
CA SER A 465 -30.12 3.51 5.16
C SER A 465 -30.95 4.76 5.46
N PHE A 466 -32.21 4.78 5.03
CA PHE A 466 -33.19 5.81 5.40
C PHE A 466 -34.39 5.20 6.11
N THR A 467 -35.01 5.96 7.00
CA THR A 467 -36.28 5.55 7.62
C THR A 467 -37.43 5.78 6.64
N SER A 468 -38.46 4.93 6.69
CA SER A 468 -39.55 4.92 5.69
C SER A 468 -40.25 6.29 5.49
N TRP A 469 -40.31 7.13 6.53
CA TRP A 469 -40.83 8.50 6.44
C TRP A 469 -39.90 9.50 5.74
N GLN A 470 -38.57 9.34 5.84
CA GLN A 470 -37.60 10.18 5.13
C GLN A 470 -37.72 10.01 3.61
N LEU A 471 -38.09 8.81 3.16
CA LEU A 471 -38.42 8.52 1.77
C LEU A 471 -39.66 9.28 1.28
N GLN A 472 -40.58 9.65 2.18
CA GLN A 472 -41.81 10.37 1.84
C GLN A 472 -41.61 11.90 1.68
N GLU A 473 -40.53 12.49 2.23
CA GLU A 473 -40.24 13.94 2.10
C GLU A 473 -39.74 14.36 0.70
N LYS A 474 -39.53 13.41 -0.24
CA LYS A 474 -39.20 13.60 -1.68
C LYS A 474 -37.95 14.44 -2.01
N ASN A 475 -37.23 14.97 -1.02
CA ASN A 475 -36.01 15.77 -1.18
C ASN A 475 -34.87 15.15 -0.37
N LEU A 476 -34.41 13.97 -0.79
CA LEU A 476 -33.25 13.32 -0.17
C LEU A 476 -31.97 13.80 -0.87
N GLN A 477 -30.87 13.87 -0.14
CA GLN A 477 -29.56 14.17 -0.69
C GLN A 477 -28.60 13.06 -0.28
N CYS A 478 -27.80 12.58 -1.23
CA CYS A 478 -26.74 11.63 -0.93
C CYS A 478 -25.68 12.32 -0.07
N PRO A 479 -25.33 11.82 1.11
CA PRO A 479 -24.33 12.44 1.97
C PRO A 479 -22.89 12.25 1.46
N MET A 480 -22.67 11.29 0.55
CA MET A 480 -21.35 10.99 -0.02
C MET A 480 -21.02 11.83 -1.25
N CYS A 481 -21.99 12.08 -2.13
CA CYS A 481 -21.79 12.85 -3.36
C CYS A 481 -22.63 14.13 -3.45
N TYR A 482 -23.47 14.43 -2.46
CA TYR A 482 -24.39 15.58 -2.41
C TYR A 482 -25.42 15.67 -3.53
N GLY A 483 -25.54 14.62 -4.36
CA GLY A 483 -26.54 14.52 -5.40
C GLY A 483 -27.95 14.37 -4.83
N LYS A 484 -28.92 15.06 -5.42
CA LYS A 484 -30.34 14.95 -5.02
C LYS A 484 -30.90 13.58 -5.41
N ILE A 485 -31.43 12.87 -4.44
CA ILE A 485 -32.13 11.59 -4.59
C ILE A 485 -33.64 11.89 -4.54
N VAL A 486 -34.35 11.57 -5.63
CA VAL A 486 -35.81 11.72 -5.70
C VAL A 486 -36.44 10.33 -5.65
N TYR A 487 -36.95 9.94 -4.48
CA TYR A 487 -37.68 8.69 -4.32
C TYR A 487 -39.09 8.81 -4.92
N LYS A 488 -39.35 8.11 -6.03
CA LYS A 488 -40.66 8.13 -6.71
C LYS A 488 -41.60 6.98 -6.32
N GLY A 489 -41.12 6.01 -5.54
CA GLY A 489 -41.80 4.75 -5.30
C GLY A 489 -41.77 3.84 -6.54
N ASN A 490 -41.55 2.53 -6.34
CA ASN A 490 -41.36 1.51 -7.38
C ASN A 490 -40.18 1.76 -8.35
N PHE A 491 -38.95 1.71 -7.81
CA PHE A 491 -37.69 1.43 -8.54
C PHE A 491 -37.52 2.06 -9.94
N ASP A 492 -37.78 3.36 -10.12
CA ASP A 492 -37.50 4.06 -11.38
C ASP A 492 -37.05 5.53 -11.15
N PHE A 493 -35.94 5.95 -11.78
CA PHE A 493 -35.28 7.26 -11.54
C PHE A 493 -34.85 7.95 -12.85
N SER A 494 -35.15 9.26 -13.00
CA SER A 494 -34.74 10.09 -14.16
C SER A 494 -34.37 11.53 -13.77
N MET A 495 -33.43 12.14 -14.52
CA MET A 495 -32.96 13.54 -14.39
C MET A 495 -33.72 14.50 -15.30
N ASN A 496 -33.96 15.73 -14.84
CA ASN A 496 -34.32 16.88 -15.68
C ASN A 496 -33.54 18.13 -15.24
N LEU A 497 -32.88 18.78 -16.20
CA LEU A 497 -32.31 20.13 -16.11
C LEU A 497 -33.34 21.16 -16.60
N PRO A 498 -33.35 22.38 -16.05
CA PRO A 498 -33.24 23.54 -16.95
C PRO A 498 -32.40 24.72 -16.43
N VAL A 499 -31.97 25.45 -17.45
CA VAL A 499 -31.08 26.62 -17.58
C VAL A 499 -31.73 27.91 -17.06
N GLU A 500 -30.94 28.85 -16.51
CA GLU A 500 -30.90 30.27 -16.95
C GLU A 500 -29.87 31.13 -16.18
N GLU A 501 -29.52 32.23 -16.83
CA GLU A 501 -28.24 32.93 -16.87
C GLU A 501 -28.37 34.32 -16.21
N LYS A 502 -27.37 34.76 -15.42
CA LYS A 502 -26.70 36.11 -15.45
C LYS A 502 -26.33 36.75 -14.09
N GLN A 503 -25.03 37.07 -14.03
CA GLN A 503 -24.35 38.30 -13.55
C GLN A 503 -24.50 38.73 -12.08
N TYR A 504 -23.40 38.76 -11.31
CA TYR A 504 -22.49 39.92 -11.15
C TYR A 504 -21.35 39.58 -10.15
N GLU A 505 -20.12 39.75 -10.64
CA GLU A 505 -18.86 40.21 -10.01
C GLU A 505 -18.39 39.81 -8.58
N GLN A 506 -17.15 39.31 -8.59
CA GLN A 506 -16.00 39.56 -7.70
C GLN A 506 -15.72 38.63 -6.49
N ASN A 507 -14.58 37.94 -6.66
CA ASN A 507 -13.53 37.58 -5.70
C ASN A 507 -13.43 36.12 -5.21
N ASP A 508 -12.34 35.50 -5.69
CA ASP A 508 -11.49 34.45 -5.10
C ASP A 508 -12.00 33.01 -4.87
N LYS A 509 -11.21 32.09 -5.48
CA LYS A 509 -10.98 30.66 -5.16
C LYS A 509 -12.13 29.67 -5.37
N HIS A 510 -12.08 29.00 -6.53
CA HIS A 510 -12.16 27.53 -6.69
C HIS A 510 -12.01 27.21 -8.18
N ILE A 511 -10.99 26.44 -8.58
CA ILE A 511 -10.87 25.95 -9.97
C ILE A 511 -11.94 24.86 -10.15
N ASN A 512 -13.08 25.29 -10.67
CA ASN A 512 -14.15 24.45 -11.19
C ASN A 512 -13.69 23.85 -12.53
N SER A 513 -13.81 22.55 -12.72
CA SER A 513 -13.33 21.83 -13.92
C SER A 513 -14.12 22.14 -15.21
N ASP A 514 -15.15 22.98 -15.14
CA ASP A 514 -16.00 23.33 -16.29
C ASP A 514 -15.63 24.65 -16.99
N GLN A 515 -14.49 25.28 -16.66
CA GLN A 515 -14.02 26.53 -17.29
C GLN A 515 -12.74 26.42 -18.12
N LEU A 516 -12.18 25.23 -18.33
CA LEU A 516 -10.97 25.08 -19.15
C LEU A 516 -11.30 25.19 -20.65
N THR A 517 -10.55 26.03 -21.36
CA THR A 517 -10.58 26.11 -22.83
C THR A 517 -10.13 24.78 -23.46
N ASP A 518 -10.52 24.51 -24.70
CA ASP A 518 -10.11 23.28 -25.39
C ASP A 518 -8.58 23.15 -25.49
N GLU A 519 -7.84 24.26 -25.58
CA GLU A 519 -6.37 24.27 -25.52
C GLU A 519 -5.85 23.86 -24.14
N GLU A 520 -6.42 24.38 -23.04
CA GLU A 520 -5.98 24.02 -21.69
C GLU A 520 -6.33 22.58 -21.33
N LYS A 521 -7.49 22.09 -21.79
CA LYS A 521 -7.86 20.67 -21.69
C LYS A 521 -6.88 19.80 -22.47
N TYR A 522 -6.51 20.22 -23.68
CA TYR A 522 -5.55 19.50 -24.51
C TYR A 522 -4.16 19.43 -23.87
N GLN A 523 -3.62 20.54 -23.36
CA GLN A 523 -2.33 20.56 -22.65
C GLN A 523 -2.36 19.68 -21.39
N LYS A 524 -3.47 19.69 -20.66
CA LYS A 524 -3.66 18.82 -19.49
C LYS A 524 -3.71 17.34 -19.87
N ALA A 525 -4.39 16.98 -20.96
CA ALA A 525 -4.46 15.61 -21.45
C ALA A 525 -3.08 15.08 -21.89
N ILE A 526 -2.30 15.89 -22.60
CA ILE A 526 -0.90 15.57 -22.98
C ILE A 526 -0.01 15.40 -21.75
N LEU A 527 -0.15 16.28 -20.75
CA LEU A 527 0.62 16.18 -19.51
C LEU A 527 0.27 14.91 -18.72
N LEU A 528 -1.02 14.55 -18.64
CA LEU A 528 -1.45 13.29 -18.03
C LEU A 528 -0.96 12.08 -18.81
N PHE A 529 -0.96 12.13 -20.14
CA PHE A 529 -0.44 11.08 -21.01
C PHE A 529 1.06 10.84 -20.77
N ASN A 530 1.88 11.90 -20.78
CA ASN A 530 3.32 11.81 -20.58
C ASN A 530 3.72 11.36 -19.16
N ASN A 531 2.83 11.58 -18.18
CA ASN A 531 3.03 11.15 -16.80
C ASN A 531 2.45 9.76 -16.51
N GLY A 532 1.97 9.02 -17.52
CA GLY A 532 1.45 7.65 -17.36
C GLY A 532 0.01 7.56 -16.86
N HIS A 533 -0.70 8.68 -16.70
CA HIS A 533 -2.11 8.71 -16.26
C HIS A 533 -3.06 8.56 -17.47
N TYR A 534 -2.97 7.42 -18.14
CA TYR A 534 -3.62 7.15 -19.42
C TYR A 534 -5.16 7.24 -19.39
N LYS A 535 -5.81 6.74 -18.33
CA LYS A 535 -7.28 6.84 -18.18
C LYS A 535 -7.77 8.28 -18.09
N ALA A 536 -7.17 9.08 -17.19
CA ALA A 536 -7.53 10.48 -17.01
C ALA A 536 -7.20 11.32 -18.26
N SER A 537 -6.13 10.96 -18.97
CA SER A 537 -5.80 11.55 -20.26
C SER A 537 -6.85 11.22 -21.33
N ALA A 538 -7.24 9.95 -21.47
CA ALA A 538 -8.24 9.49 -22.43
C ALA A 538 -9.61 10.15 -22.20
N ASP A 539 -10.04 10.27 -20.94
CA ASP A 539 -11.30 10.93 -20.58
C ASP A 539 -11.32 12.40 -21.03
N ILE A 540 -10.19 13.11 -20.91
CA ILE A 540 -10.08 14.50 -21.38
C ILE A 540 -10.01 14.56 -22.90
N PHE A 541 -9.20 13.72 -23.56
CA PHE A 541 -9.12 13.68 -25.02
C PHE A 541 -10.48 13.38 -25.68
N ARG A 542 -11.35 12.59 -25.04
CA ARG A 542 -12.72 12.34 -25.50
C ARG A 542 -13.58 13.61 -25.49
N LEU A 543 -13.48 14.42 -24.42
CA LEU A 543 -14.20 15.69 -24.29
C LEU A 543 -13.80 16.70 -25.38
N ILE A 544 -12.55 16.61 -25.87
CA ILE A 544 -12.01 17.46 -26.94
C ILE A 544 -11.69 16.68 -28.22
N SER A 545 -12.41 15.59 -28.50
CA SER A 545 -12.12 14.66 -29.60
C SER A 545 -11.95 15.31 -30.98
N LYS A 546 -12.57 16.47 -31.23
CA LYS A 546 -12.46 17.22 -32.50
C LYS A 546 -11.34 18.26 -32.53
N TYR A 547 -10.59 18.40 -31.43
CA TYR A 547 -9.54 19.40 -31.25
C TYR A 547 -8.16 18.79 -31.49
N LYS A 548 -7.39 19.36 -32.42
CA LYS A 548 -6.04 18.92 -32.81
C LYS A 548 -6.00 17.41 -33.14
N ASP A 549 -5.00 16.71 -32.63
CA ASP A 549 -4.71 15.28 -32.77
C ASP A 549 -5.22 14.47 -31.56
N SER A 550 -6.18 14.99 -30.79
CA SER A 550 -6.79 14.25 -29.66
C SER A 550 -7.32 12.86 -30.07
N ASN A 551 -7.88 12.74 -31.27
CA ASN A 551 -8.32 11.46 -31.84
C ASN A 551 -7.16 10.54 -32.25
N TYR A 552 -5.96 11.07 -32.53
CA TYR A 552 -4.78 10.25 -32.77
C TYR A 552 -4.35 9.57 -31.47
N TYR A 553 -4.28 10.31 -30.36
CA TYR A 553 -3.99 9.73 -29.03
C TYR A 553 -5.02 8.69 -28.59
N LEU A 554 -6.31 8.90 -28.90
CA LEU A 554 -7.36 7.93 -28.58
C LEU A 554 -7.20 6.61 -29.34
N ASN A 555 -6.82 6.66 -30.63
CA ASN A 555 -6.90 5.49 -31.52
C ASN A 555 -5.55 4.80 -31.80
N GLU A 556 -4.45 5.55 -31.94
CA GLU A 556 -3.14 5.03 -32.35
C GLU A 556 -2.20 4.78 -31.16
N GLU A 557 -2.37 5.50 -30.04
CA GLU A 557 -1.57 5.35 -28.81
C GLU A 557 -2.19 4.39 -27.78
N GLY A 558 -3.21 3.62 -28.17
CA GLY A 558 -3.81 2.57 -27.33
C GLY A 558 -4.71 3.04 -26.19
N LEU A 559 -5.10 4.33 -26.14
CA LEU A 559 -5.96 4.87 -25.09
C LEU A 559 -7.43 4.38 -25.16
N ASP A 560 -7.88 3.87 -26.32
CA ASP A 560 -9.21 3.25 -26.51
C ASP A 560 -9.48 2.11 -25.51
N PHE A 561 -8.42 1.41 -25.09
CA PHE A 561 -8.49 0.39 -24.05
C PHE A 561 -9.15 0.91 -22.76
N TYR A 562 -8.87 2.15 -22.35
CA TYR A 562 -9.30 2.70 -21.06
C TYR A 562 -10.70 3.30 -21.05
N ILE A 563 -11.43 3.30 -22.18
CA ILE A 563 -12.74 3.97 -22.30
C ILE A 563 -13.91 3.03 -22.59
N LYS A 564 -13.64 1.71 -22.62
CA LYS A 564 -14.62 0.66 -22.88
C LYS A 564 -15.46 0.32 -21.64
N GLY A 565 -16.72 -0.06 -21.87
CA GLY A 565 -17.70 -0.38 -20.84
C GLY A 565 -17.95 -1.89 -20.71
N VAL A 566 -18.83 -2.27 -19.79
CA VAL A 566 -19.28 -3.66 -19.65
C VAL A 566 -19.95 -4.12 -20.95
N GLY A 567 -19.59 -5.32 -21.42
CA GLY A 567 -20.02 -5.91 -22.68
C GLY A 567 -19.09 -5.62 -23.87
N ASP A 568 -18.20 -4.63 -23.78
CA ASP A 568 -17.24 -4.35 -24.84
C ASP A 568 -16.10 -5.38 -24.88
N THR A 569 -15.50 -5.56 -26.06
CA THR A 569 -14.34 -6.44 -26.25
C THR A 569 -13.03 -5.65 -26.24
N VAL A 570 -12.03 -6.15 -25.50
CA VAL A 570 -10.66 -5.63 -25.42
C VAL A 570 -9.64 -6.70 -25.77
N THR A 571 -8.50 -6.28 -26.31
CA THR A 571 -7.33 -7.12 -26.49
C THR A 571 -6.40 -6.92 -25.30
N PHE A 572 -5.99 -8.02 -24.66
CA PHE A 572 -5.04 -8.01 -23.54
C PHE A 572 -4.18 -9.29 -23.60
N GLY A 573 -2.86 -9.16 -23.64
CA GLY A 573 -1.98 -10.21 -24.13
C GLY A 573 -2.33 -10.62 -25.56
N ASP A 574 -2.17 -11.92 -25.85
CA ASP A 574 -2.48 -12.49 -27.16
C ASP A 574 -3.98 -12.82 -27.37
N ASN A 575 -4.87 -12.43 -26.44
CA ASN A 575 -6.27 -12.88 -26.43
C ASN A 575 -7.27 -11.72 -26.47
N GLN A 576 -8.47 -12.01 -26.98
CA GLN A 576 -9.63 -11.12 -26.89
C GLN A 576 -10.47 -11.44 -25.66
N TRP A 577 -10.96 -10.40 -24.98
CA TRP A 577 -11.66 -10.48 -23.72
C TRP A 577 -12.91 -9.61 -23.74
N ILE A 578 -13.98 -10.10 -23.12
CA ILE A 578 -15.21 -9.36 -22.85
C ILE A 578 -15.07 -8.74 -21.46
N ILE A 579 -15.37 -7.44 -21.35
CA ILE A 579 -15.43 -6.75 -20.06
C ILE A 579 -16.73 -7.16 -19.37
N ILE A 580 -16.64 -7.94 -18.30
CA ILE A 580 -17.80 -8.34 -17.49
C ILE A 580 -18.03 -7.41 -16.30
N GLU A 581 -17.02 -6.64 -15.91
CA GLU A 581 -17.12 -5.60 -14.89
C GLU A 581 -16.20 -4.44 -15.22
N ALA A 582 -16.69 -3.21 -15.11
CA ALA A 582 -15.91 -2.00 -15.35
C ALA A 582 -15.98 -1.05 -14.17
N SER A 583 -14.82 -0.56 -13.75
CA SER A 583 -14.68 0.42 -12.68
C SER A 583 -13.69 1.52 -13.07
N SER A 584 -13.60 2.57 -12.25
CA SER A 584 -12.58 3.62 -12.43
C SER A 584 -11.15 3.12 -12.20
N VAL A 585 -10.98 1.97 -11.53
CA VAL A 585 -9.68 1.42 -11.14
C VAL A 585 -9.23 0.26 -12.02
N GLY A 586 -10.09 -0.27 -12.89
CA GLY A 586 -9.76 -1.43 -13.72
C GLY A 586 -10.97 -2.18 -14.29
N TYR A 587 -10.69 -3.32 -14.94
CA TYR A 587 -11.68 -4.21 -15.55
C TYR A 587 -11.60 -5.64 -14.98
N THR A 588 -12.75 -6.31 -14.91
CA THR A 588 -12.82 -7.78 -14.87
C THR A 588 -13.09 -8.29 -16.28
N LEU A 589 -12.19 -9.14 -16.77
CA LEU A 589 -12.15 -9.61 -18.15
C LEU A 589 -12.44 -11.11 -18.20
N LEU A 590 -13.40 -11.53 -19.02
CA LEU A 590 -13.68 -12.93 -19.38
C LEU A 590 -13.16 -13.18 -20.80
N SER A 591 -12.46 -14.27 -21.06
CA SER A 591 -12.00 -14.53 -22.44
C SER A 591 -13.19 -14.65 -23.39
N GLN A 592 -13.13 -14.00 -24.54
CA GLN A 592 -14.23 -14.01 -25.52
C GLN A 592 -14.49 -15.44 -26.01
N GLU A 593 -13.42 -16.19 -26.29
CA GLU A 593 -13.48 -17.58 -26.74
C GLU A 593 -12.75 -18.51 -25.77
N THR A 594 -12.93 -19.82 -25.95
CA THR A 594 -12.11 -20.83 -25.25
C THR A 594 -10.65 -20.74 -25.70
N ILE A 595 -9.72 -20.52 -24.76
CA ILE A 595 -8.29 -20.39 -25.09
C ILE A 595 -7.62 -21.73 -25.40
N CYS A 596 -8.17 -22.83 -24.87
CA CYS A 596 -7.76 -24.20 -25.12
C CYS A 596 -8.77 -25.19 -24.52
N ASN A 597 -8.61 -26.48 -24.85
CA ASN A 597 -9.36 -27.57 -24.23
C ASN A 597 -8.47 -28.33 -23.23
N LYS A 598 -8.91 -28.45 -21.97
CA LYS A 598 -8.18 -29.15 -20.91
C LYS A 598 -9.12 -29.83 -19.91
N PRO A 599 -8.66 -30.91 -19.27
CA PRO A 599 -9.35 -31.45 -18.11
C PRO A 599 -9.22 -30.53 -16.91
N PHE A 600 -10.28 -30.47 -16.12
CA PHE A 600 -10.30 -29.79 -14.83
C PHE A 600 -9.23 -30.40 -13.90
N ASP A 601 -9.27 -31.72 -13.71
CA ASP A 601 -8.19 -32.49 -13.08
C ASP A 601 -7.74 -33.63 -14.01
N LYS A 602 -6.48 -33.60 -14.45
CA LYS A 602 -5.87 -34.63 -15.30
C LYS A 602 -6.04 -36.05 -14.76
N LYS A 603 -6.09 -36.21 -13.43
CA LYS A 603 -6.21 -37.52 -12.79
C LYS A 603 -7.65 -37.93 -12.47
N GLY A 604 -8.63 -37.03 -12.66
CA GLY A 604 -10.05 -37.28 -12.37
C GLY A 604 -10.35 -37.59 -10.90
N ARG A 605 -9.52 -37.06 -10.00
CA ARG A 605 -9.55 -37.34 -8.55
C ARG A 605 -10.30 -36.27 -7.76
N SER A 606 -10.48 -35.08 -8.33
CA SER A 606 -11.06 -33.94 -7.62
C SER A 606 -11.79 -33.00 -8.59
N SER A 607 -12.99 -32.59 -8.21
CA SER A 607 -13.76 -31.49 -8.79
C SER A 607 -13.63 -30.17 -8.01
N ILE A 608 -12.90 -30.18 -6.89
CA ILE A 608 -12.65 -29.02 -6.05
C ILE A 608 -11.57 -28.12 -6.68
N TRP A 609 -11.83 -26.82 -6.78
CA TRP A 609 -10.97 -25.86 -7.48
C TRP A 609 -9.53 -25.77 -6.93
N PRO A 610 -9.29 -25.66 -5.60
CA PRO A 610 -7.94 -25.65 -5.03
C PRO A 610 -7.02 -26.79 -5.49
N ASN A 611 -7.59 -27.97 -5.75
CA ASN A 611 -6.86 -29.18 -6.13
C ASN A 611 -6.77 -29.37 -7.66
N SER A 612 -7.32 -28.45 -8.43
CA SER A 612 -7.42 -28.52 -9.87
C SER A 612 -6.05 -28.39 -10.55
N THR A 613 -5.72 -29.37 -11.41
CA THR A 613 -4.54 -29.24 -12.28
C THR A 613 -4.71 -28.13 -13.31
N LEU A 614 -5.96 -27.79 -13.65
CA LEU A 614 -6.27 -26.68 -14.54
C LEU A 614 -5.97 -25.34 -13.87
N ARG A 615 -6.34 -25.16 -12.60
CA ARG A 615 -5.97 -23.97 -11.79
C ARG A 615 -4.46 -23.73 -11.76
N SER A 616 -3.70 -24.79 -11.51
CA SER A 616 -2.22 -24.72 -11.49
C SER A 616 -1.69 -24.30 -12.86
N TRP A 617 -2.22 -24.88 -13.94
CA TRP A 617 -1.83 -24.50 -15.29
C TRP A 617 -2.18 -23.04 -15.64
N LEU A 618 -3.33 -22.54 -15.18
CA LEU A 618 -3.73 -21.14 -15.41
C LEU A 618 -2.78 -20.17 -14.72
N ASN A 619 -2.42 -20.41 -13.46
CA ASN A 619 -1.61 -19.49 -12.66
C ASN A 619 -0.09 -19.67 -12.84
N GLU A 620 0.36 -20.77 -13.46
CA GLU A 620 1.76 -21.00 -13.80
C GLU A 620 1.99 -20.85 -15.30
N ASN A 621 1.52 -21.79 -16.11
CA ASN A 621 1.88 -21.83 -17.52
C ASN A 621 1.19 -20.75 -18.36
N PHE A 622 -0.09 -20.49 -18.12
CA PHE A 622 -0.84 -19.49 -18.88
C PHE A 622 -0.51 -18.07 -18.41
N TYR A 623 -0.51 -17.82 -17.10
CA TYR A 623 -0.12 -16.52 -16.53
C TYR A 623 1.29 -16.07 -16.97
N ASN A 624 2.26 -17.00 -17.03
CA ASN A 624 3.61 -16.66 -17.50
C ASN A 624 3.73 -16.38 -19.01
N LYS A 625 2.65 -16.51 -19.80
CA LYS A 625 2.63 -16.08 -21.20
C LYS A 625 2.47 -14.56 -21.35
N PHE A 626 1.80 -13.90 -20.41
CA PHE A 626 1.67 -12.45 -20.40
C PHE A 626 3.03 -11.79 -20.23
N GLU A 627 3.26 -10.64 -20.85
CA GLU A 627 4.50 -9.89 -20.73
C GLU A 627 4.65 -9.28 -19.32
N TYR A 628 5.84 -8.80 -18.97
CA TYR A 628 6.13 -8.29 -17.61
C TYR A 628 5.18 -7.17 -17.17
N TYR A 629 4.88 -6.21 -18.06
CA TYR A 629 3.97 -5.10 -17.74
C TYR A 629 2.52 -5.58 -17.61
N GLU A 630 2.07 -6.49 -18.48
CA GLU A 630 0.72 -7.06 -18.40
C GLU A 630 0.51 -7.81 -17.08
N ARG A 631 1.51 -8.58 -16.65
CA ARG A 631 1.48 -9.26 -15.35
C ARG A 631 1.38 -8.30 -14.16
N ASN A 632 1.91 -7.08 -14.26
CA ASN A 632 1.78 -6.06 -13.22
C ASN A 632 0.39 -5.42 -13.18
N MET A 633 -0.33 -5.41 -14.30
CA MET A 633 -1.72 -4.97 -14.36
C MET A 633 -2.67 -6.03 -13.81
N ILE A 634 -2.36 -7.32 -13.94
CA ILE A 634 -3.19 -8.40 -13.40
C ILE A 634 -3.14 -8.42 -11.86
N ILE A 635 -4.31 -8.37 -11.23
CA ILE A 635 -4.50 -8.33 -9.79
C ILE A 635 -4.72 -9.75 -9.26
N LEU A 636 -4.07 -10.08 -8.14
CA LEU A 636 -4.37 -11.29 -7.39
C LEU A 636 -5.79 -11.19 -6.80
N ASN A 637 -6.71 -12.04 -7.26
CA ASN A 637 -8.11 -12.02 -6.83
C ASN A 637 -8.38 -13.11 -5.80
N LYS A 638 -9.10 -12.76 -4.73
CA LYS A 638 -9.60 -13.72 -3.75
C LYS A 638 -10.92 -14.33 -4.26
N CYS A 639 -10.82 -15.52 -4.83
CA CYS A 639 -11.94 -16.25 -5.43
C CYS A 639 -12.69 -17.01 -4.33
N LYS A 640 -13.92 -16.57 -4.02
CA LYS A 640 -14.83 -17.33 -3.14
C LYS A 640 -15.40 -18.49 -3.94
N ASN A 641 -14.96 -19.72 -3.67
CA ASN A 641 -15.58 -20.91 -4.26
C ASN A 641 -16.97 -21.10 -3.66
N THR A 642 -17.92 -21.48 -4.51
CA THR A 642 -19.33 -21.58 -4.15
C THR A 642 -19.75 -23.04 -4.26
N ASP A 643 -20.45 -23.48 -3.23
CA ASP A 643 -21.06 -24.80 -3.18
C ASP A 643 -22.06 -24.96 -4.32
N ASN A 644 -22.20 -26.19 -4.80
CA ASN A 644 -23.31 -26.54 -5.65
C ASN A 644 -24.50 -26.91 -4.77
N ILE A 645 -25.34 -25.90 -4.50
CA ILE A 645 -26.50 -26.02 -3.60
C ILE A 645 -27.47 -27.09 -4.09
N GLU A 646 -27.60 -27.28 -5.41
CA GLU A 646 -28.52 -28.26 -6.00
C GLU A 646 -28.17 -29.71 -5.63
N TYR A 647 -26.87 -30.00 -5.48
CA TYR A 647 -26.35 -31.33 -5.17
C TYR A 647 -25.64 -31.42 -3.82
N GLU A 648 -25.75 -30.38 -2.98
CA GLU A 648 -25.10 -30.27 -1.67
C GLU A 648 -23.58 -30.55 -1.68
N THR A 649 -22.92 -30.33 -2.82
CA THR A 649 -21.48 -30.58 -2.98
C THR A 649 -20.70 -29.32 -2.62
N LYS A 650 -19.78 -29.47 -1.67
CA LYS A 650 -19.10 -28.35 -1.00
C LYS A 650 -17.76 -27.99 -1.62
N ASP A 651 -17.50 -26.70 -1.78
CA ASP A 651 -16.20 -26.11 -2.07
C ASP A 651 -16.00 -24.85 -1.21
N GLU A 652 -15.77 -25.05 0.09
CA GLU A 652 -15.69 -23.97 1.09
C GLU A 652 -14.31 -23.28 1.13
N ASN A 653 -13.35 -23.68 0.29
CA ASN A 653 -11.97 -23.20 0.34
C ASN A 653 -11.74 -22.07 -0.64
N ALA A 654 -11.75 -20.82 -0.17
CA ALA A 654 -11.35 -19.69 -1.01
C ALA A 654 -9.92 -19.85 -1.53
N THR A 655 -9.67 -19.43 -2.77
CA THR A 655 -8.36 -19.43 -3.41
C THR A 655 -7.92 -18.02 -3.76
N GLU A 656 -6.62 -17.81 -3.87
CA GLU A 656 -6.04 -16.60 -4.43
C GLU A 656 -5.46 -16.95 -5.79
N ASP A 657 -5.99 -16.31 -6.84
CA ASP A 657 -5.69 -16.64 -8.22
C ASP A 657 -5.52 -15.35 -9.04
N TYR A 658 -4.45 -15.28 -9.84
CA TYR A 658 -4.27 -14.22 -10.84
C TYR A 658 -5.15 -14.46 -12.06
N VAL A 659 -5.36 -15.73 -12.42
CA VAL A 659 -6.25 -16.16 -13.49
C VAL A 659 -7.12 -17.30 -12.98
N TYR A 660 -8.44 -17.15 -13.10
CA TYR A 660 -9.44 -18.08 -12.55
C TYR A 660 -10.54 -18.40 -13.57
N LEU A 661 -11.53 -19.23 -13.19
CA LEU A 661 -12.76 -19.47 -13.96
C LEU A 661 -13.96 -18.92 -13.18
N LEU A 662 -15.06 -18.59 -13.86
CA LEU A 662 -16.29 -18.16 -13.16
C LEU A 662 -16.81 -19.26 -12.22
N SER A 663 -17.35 -18.88 -11.07
CA SER A 663 -18.20 -19.77 -10.27
C SER A 663 -19.63 -19.81 -10.83
N ILE A 664 -20.48 -20.68 -10.28
CA ILE A 664 -21.92 -20.70 -10.58
C ILE A 664 -22.55 -19.32 -10.35
N ASP A 665 -22.35 -18.73 -9.16
CA ASP A 665 -22.93 -17.43 -8.81
C ASP A 665 -22.47 -16.31 -9.75
N GLU A 666 -21.18 -16.33 -10.13
CA GLU A 666 -20.61 -15.35 -11.06
C GLU A 666 -21.14 -15.54 -12.48
N ALA A 667 -21.33 -16.79 -12.92
CA ALA A 667 -21.91 -17.10 -14.23
C ALA A 667 -23.40 -16.71 -14.28
N GLN A 668 -24.18 -17.00 -13.23
CA GLN A 668 -25.60 -16.65 -13.14
C GLN A 668 -25.85 -15.13 -13.17
N ALA A 669 -24.87 -14.33 -12.77
CA ALA A 669 -24.96 -12.87 -12.82
C ALA A 669 -24.74 -12.29 -14.23
N LEU A 670 -24.31 -13.10 -15.20
CA LEU A 670 -24.08 -12.69 -16.59
C LEU A 670 -25.23 -13.15 -17.50
N ASP A 671 -25.40 -12.47 -18.62
CA ASP A 671 -26.36 -12.85 -19.65
C ASP A 671 -25.90 -14.10 -20.43
N GLU A 672 -26.87 -14.87 -20.94
CA GLU A 672 -26.65 -16.09 -21.72
C GLU A 672 -25.78 -15.83 -22.96
N ASP A 673 -25.93 -14.67 -23.62
CA ASP A 673 -25.13 -14.31 -24.79
C ASP A 673 -23.63 -14.18 -24.45
N THR A 674 -23.30 -13.59 -23.30
CA THR A 674 -21.92 -13.48 -22.79
C THR A 674 -21.34 -14.84 -22.41
N LEU A 675 -22.16 -15.73 -21.86
CA LEU A 675 -21.78 -17.09 -21.47
C LEU A 675 -21.65 -18.05 -22.67
N SER A 676 -22.42 -17.79 -23.73
CA SER A 676 -22.41 -18.59 -24.95
C SER A 676 -21.02 -18.60 -25.60
N CYS A 677 -20.63 -19.75 -26.14
CA CYS A 677 -19.35 -19.96 -26.79
C CYS A 677 -19.42 -21.23 -27.66
N ASP A 678 -18.54 -21.36 -28.65
CA ASP A 678 -18.54 -22.47 -29.60
C ASP A 678 -18.48 -23.87 -28.95
N TYR A 679 -18.00 -23.97 -27.71
CA TYR A 679 -17.83 -25.23 -26.97
C TYR A 679 -18.26 -25.10 -25.52
N SER A 680 -18.71 -26.21 -24.93
CA SER A 680 -18.90 -26.29 -23.48
C SER A 680 -17.59 -26.05 -22.74
N TRP A 681 -17.64 -25.28 -21.65
CA TRP A 681 -16.46 -24.82 -20.94
C TRP A 681 -16.64 -24.85 -19.41
N TRP A 682 -15.54 -25.03 -18.68
CA TRP A 682 -15.56 -25.27 -17.24
C TRP A 682 -15.90 -24.04 -16.40
N LEU A 683 -16.69 -24.24 -15.33
CA LEU A 683 -16.74 -23.36 -14.16
C LEU A 683 -15.81 -23.90 -13.06
N ARG A 684 -15.45 -23.05 -12.09
CA ARG A 684 -14.66 -23.49 -10.91
C ARG A 684 -15.48 -24.15 -9.80
N SER A 685 -16.79 -24.27 -9.97
CA SER A 685 -17.68 -24.90 -8.98
C SER A 685 -17.77 -26.42 -9.15
N PRO A 686 -17.90 -27.18 -8.05
CA PRO A 686 -18.07 -28.62 -8.12
C PRO A 686 -19.44 -29.01 -8.69
N GLY A 687 -19.51 -30.12 -9.42
CA GLY A 687 -20.74 -30.71 -9.96
C GLY A 687 -21.46 -31.60 -8.95
N THR A 688 -22.06 -32.69 -9.42
CA THR A 688 -22.87 -33.60 -8.59
C THR A 688 -22.06 -34.41 -7.54
N ASP A 689 -20.74 -34.58 -7.76
CA ASP A 689 -19.87 -35.36 -6.89
C ASP A 689 -18.43 -34.83 -6.86
N GLU A 690 -17.58 -35.44 -6.01
CA GLU A 690 -16.17 -35.09 -5.84
C GLU A 690 -15.30 -35.28 -7.10
N LYS A 691 -15.85 -35.82 -8.19
CA LYS A 691 -15.14 -36.08 -9.44
C LYS A 691 -15.70 -35.31 -10.63
N SER A 692 -16.84 -34.65 -10.49
CA SER A 692 -17.52 -33.94 -11.56
C SER A 692 -17.50 -32.43 -11.30
N ALA A 693 -17.17 -31.61 -12.29
CA ALA A 693 -17.14 -30.15 -12.18
C ALA A 693 -18.24 -29.54 -13.07
N VAL A 694 -18.77 -28.38 -12.68
CA VAL A 694 -19.83 -27.70 -13.45
C VAL A 694 -19.25 -27.11 -14.72
N CYS A 695 -20.06 -27.09 -15.78
CA CYS A 695 -19.72 -26.42 -17.03
C CYS A 695 -20.89 -25.58 -17.53
N VAL A 696 -20.58 -24.68 -18.45
CA VAL A 696 -21.56 -23.99 -19.29
C VAL A 696 -21.58 -24.68 -20.64
N ASP A 697 -22.76 -24.89 -21.21
CA ASP A 697 -22.91 -25.46 -22.55
C ASP A 697 -22.64 -24.43 -23.67
N SER A 698 -22.75 -24.83 -24.93
CA SER A 698 -22.49 -23.91 -26.05
C SER A 698 -23.55 -22.81 -26.20
N ASN A 699 -24.73 -22.98 -25.60
CA ASN A 699 -25.81 -22.00 -25.65
C ASN A 699 -25.74 -21.00 -24.49
N GLY A 700 -24.80 -21.16 -23.56
CA GLY A 700 -24.69 -20.32 -22.36
C GLY A 700 -25.46 -20.84 -21.15
N GLU A 701 -26.05 -22.03 -21.22
CA GLU A 701 -26.77 -22.64 -20.09
C GLU A 701 -25.81 -23.35 -19.12
N ILE A 702 -26.03 -23.17 -17.82
CA ILE A 702 -25.21 -23.80 -16.78
C ILE A 702 -25.70 -25.23 -16.53
N ASP A 703 -24.81 -26.22 -16.69
CA ASP A 703 -25.05 -27.63 -16.36
C ASP A 703 -24.55 -27.95 -14.95
N TYR A 704 -25.45 -27.84 -13.97
CA TYR A 704 -25.18 -28.11 -12.56
C TYR A 704 -24.81 -29.56 -12.26
N TRP A 705 -25.17 -30.52 -13.13
CA TRP A 705 -24.77 -31.92 -12.97
C TRP A 705 -23.27 -32.06 -13.21
N GLY A 706 -22.78 -31.38 -14.23
CA GLY A 706 -21.37 -31.26 -14.57
C GLY A 706 -20.80 -32.50 -15.27
N TYR A 707 -19.54 -32.40 -15.68
CA TYR A 707 -18.82 -33.49 -16.34
C TYR A 707 -17.69 -34.01 -15.45
N THR A 708 -17.34 -35.28 -15.64
CA THR A 708 -16.16 -35.88 -14.97
C THR A 708 -14.91 -35.04 -15.26
N SER A 709 -14.22 -34.63 -14.20
CA SER A 709 -13.10 -33.68 -14.17
C SER A 709 -11.90 -34.05 -15.06
N ASN A 710 -11.77 -35.30 -15.49
CA ASN A 710 -10.72 -35.74 -16.42
C ASN A 710 -11.08 -35.62 -17.90
N VAL A 711 -12.32 -35.23 -18.24
CA VAL A 711 -12.73 -34.93 -19.62
C VAL A 711 -12.14 -33.59 -20.04
N SER A 712 -11.71 -33.47 -21.30
CA SER A 712 -11.27 -32.17 -21.82
C SER A 712 -12.47 -31.34 -22.28
N LEU A 713 -12.70 -30.20 -21.62
CA LEU A 713 -13.65 -29.16 -22.07
C LEU A 713 -12.91 -27.84 -22.31
N GLY A 714 -13.63 -26.87 -22.87
CA GLY A 714 -13.15 -25.52 -23.10
C GLY A 714 -12.74 -24.82 -21.80
N VAL A 715 -11.75 -23.94 -21.92
CA VAL A 715 -11.26 -23.11 -20.81
C VAL A 715 -11.49 -21.66 -21.19
N ARG A 716 -12.35 -20.96 -20.45
CA ARG A 716 -12.55 -19.51 -20.55
C ARG A 716 -12.06 -18.82 -19.27
N PRO A 717 -10.80 -18.37 -19.23
CA PRO A 717 -10.26 -17.70 -18.05
C PRO A 717 -10.93 -16.35 -17.79
N VAL A 718 -10.87 -15.96 -16.53
CA VAL A 718 -11.20 -14.64 -16.01
C VAL A 718 -9.95 -14.05 -15.38
N LEU A 719 -9.73 -12.77 -15.58
CA LEU A 719 -8.68 -12.01 -14.90
C LEU A 719 -9.19 -10.62 -14.53
N LYS A 720 -8.68 -10.08 -13.42
CA LYS A 720 -8.90 -8.70 -13.01
C LYS A 720 -7.66 -7.90 -13.32
N ILE A 721 -7.81 -6.80 -14.03
CA ILE A 721 -6.73 -5.85 -14.29
C ILE A 721 -7.02 -4.54 -13.60
N LYS A 722 -5.96 -3.89 -13.12
CA LYS A 722 -6.00 -2.48 -12.73
C LYS A 722 -5.42 -1.62 -13.84
N PHE A 723 -5.93 -0.40 -13.92
CA PHE A 723 -5.23 0.67 -14.63
C PHE A 723 -4.07 1.16 -13.76
N ASP A 724 -2.97 1.58 -14.40
CA ASP A 724 -1.78 2.10 -13.71
C ASP A 724 -2.04 3.38 -12.90
#